data_AF-A0A943P3W7-F1
#
_entry.id   AF-A0A943P3W7-F1
#
_cell.length_a   1.000
_cell.length_b   1.000
_cell.length_c   1.000
_cell.angle_alpha   90.00
_cell.angle_beta   90.00
_cell.angle_gamma   90.00
#
_symmetry.space_group_name_H-M   'P 1'
#
loop_
_entity.id
_entity.type
_entity.pdbx_description
1 polymer ?
#
loop_
_entity_poly.entity_id
_entity_poly.type
_entity_poly.pdbx_seq_one_letter_code
_entity_poly.pdbx_strand_id
1 'polypeptide(L)'
;MKKSRAVITMLLTVILTGLLLFTAAVGWGEGATGAAKNIKLGLDLAGGVSITYEAVGEEEPTAEDMADTIYKLQKRVEAYSTEAEVYQEGSNRINIEIPGVSDANSILEELGKPGSLQFQTMDGTVVLEGTDVADARAGSITDAMNNKQYVVELTMTDEGAAKFGAATAENIGEQIAIVYDGEVISAPTVEQEISNGQAQISGSFTYEEADQLASTIRIGTLSLELQELRSNVVGAKLGQEAIRTSLIAGAIGFGIVVLFMIFAYRIMGLAAGIALTAYVGLTLGLLNGFNMTLTLPGIAGIILSIGMAVDANVIIFARIREELATGKTVRSSMKIGFQKALSAIVDGNITTLIAALVLSMKGSGSVKGFAQTLALGIVVSMFTALVITKLVLDALYALGLKDVKLFGVAKERKLINFLGKKKVCFIASGIIIVGGLVTMGINAGSGKGALAYSLEFQGGTSTTVEFNEDMSIEEIDANVIPVVAEITGDNDIQTQKVAGTNQVIIKTKELDLERREALNAKLAESFGVDEKTITAENISGAISAEVKSDAVVAVLIATVCMLIYIWVRFKDVRFATSAVAALLHDVLVVLAFYAVARVSVGNTFIACMLTIVGYSINATIVIFDRIRENMENMKKKDALDTVVNASITQTLSRSIYTSLTTFIMVAVLYVLGVASIKEFALPLMVGIVCGAYSSVCITGALWYLMKTRMVKKEQ
;
A
#
# COMPACT_ATOMS: atom_id res chain seq x y z
N MET A 1 15.70 -37.05 12.04
CA MET A 1 14.91 -36.81 13.27
C MET A 1 14.55 -38.16 13.91
N LYS A 2 14.56 -38.30 15.24
CA LYS A 2 14.04 -39.51 15.95
C LYS A 2 12.51 -39.45 15.98
N LYS A 3 11.82 -40.60 16.06
CA LYS A 3 10.33 -40.67 16.05
C LYS A 3 9.69 -39.85 17.17
N SER A 4 10.24 -39.91 18.40
CA SER A 4 9.76 -39.10 19.53
C SER A 4 9.87 -37.60 19.28
N ARG A 5 11.00 -37.13 18.73
CA ARG A 5 11.17 -35.73 18.32
C ARG A 5 10.20 -35.33 17.21
N ALA A 6 9.89 -36.24 16.28
CA ALA A 6 8.94 -35.97 15.20
C ALA A 6 7.51 -35.77 15.69
N VAL A 7 7.06 -36.59 16.65
CA VAL A 7 5.76 -36.41 17.31
C VAL A 7 5.71 -35.04 18.00
N ILE A 8 6.75 -34.69 18.76
CA ILE A 8 6.84 -33.39 19.44
C ILE A 8 6.83 -32.24 18.43
N THR A 9 7.61 -32.32 17.34
CA THR A 9 7.64 -31.28 16.30
C THR A 9 6.27 -31.09 15.64
N MET A 10 5.55 -32.16 15.32
CA MET A 10 4.20 -32.06 14.77
C MET A 10 3.22 -31.43 15.77
N LEU A 11 3.24 -31.90 17.02
CA LEU A 11 2.38 -31.35 18.08
C LEU A 11 2.67 -29.86 18.30
N LEU A 12 3.94 -29.47 18.43
CA LEU A 12 4.34 -28.07 18.58
C LEU A 12 3.94 -27.23 17.38
N THR A 13 4.06 -27.75 16.16
CA THR A 13 3.65 -27.01 14.95
C THR A 13 2.14 -26.77 14.95
N VAL A 14 1.34 -27.79 15.28
CA VAL A 14 -0.12 -27.67 15.36
C VAL A 14 -0.54 -26.74 16.50
N ILE A 15 0.07 -26.87 17.68
CA ILE A 15 -0.21 -26.01 18.84
C ILE A 15 0.16 -24.57 18.54
N LEU A 16 1.35 -24.29 18.00
CA LEU A 16 1.79 -22.95 17.67
C LEU A 16 0.89 -22.34 16.58
N THR A 17 0.54 -23.10 15.55
CA THR A 17 -0.37 -22.65 14.50
C THR A 17 -1.76 -22.36 15.07
N GLY A 18 -2.28 -23.24 15.92
CA GLY A 18 -3.55 -23.05 16.62
C GLY A 18 -3.53 -21.83 17.53
N LEU A 19 -2.42 -21.58 18.22
CA LEU A 19 -2.23 -20.42 19.07
C LEU A 19 -2.16 -19.11 18.26
N LEU A 20 -1.46 -19.11 17.13
CA LEU A 20 -1.43 -17.97 16.20
C LEU A 20 -2.83 -17.66 15.66
N LEU A 21 -3.57 -18.69 15.24
CA LEU A 21 -4.94 -18.52 14.76
C LEU A 21 -5.90 -18.07 15.87
N PHE A 22 -5.77 -18.63 17.08
CA PHE A 22 -6.57 -18.22 18.23
C PHE A 22 -6.27 -16.76 18.61
N THR A 23 -4.99 -16.38 18.62
CA THR A 23 -4.57 -14.99 18.85
C THR A 23 -5.21 -14.07 17.83
N ALA A 24 -5.14 -14.41 16.53
CA ALA A 24 -5.73 -13.60 15.47
C ALA A 24 -7.27 -13.58 15.51
N ALA A 25 -7.93 -14.67 15.89
CA ALA A 25 -9.41 -14.75 15.88
C ALA A 25 -10.06 -14.17 17.14
N VAL A 26 -9.47 -14.41 18.31
CA VAL A 26 -10.06 -14.08 19.62
C VAL A 26 -9.23 -13.03 20.36
N GLY A 27 -7.91 -13.12 20.28
CA GLY A 27 -6.99 -12.29 21.06
C GLY A 27 -6.81 -12.76 22.50
N TRP A 28 -6.02 -12.01 23.27
CA TRP A 28 -5.69 -12.31 24.66
C TRP A 28 -6.23 -11.25 25.63
N GLY A 29 -6.76 -11.69 26.77
CA GLY A 29 -7.27 -10.82 27.81
C GLY A 29 -8.56 -10.06 27.42
N GLU A 30 -8.98 -9.13 28.28
CA GLU A 30 -10.22 -8.35 28.07
C GLU A 30 -10.13 -7.41 26.86
N GLY A 31 -8.93 -6.89 26.57
CA GLY A 31 -8.66 -6.06 25.38
C GLY A 31 -8.52 -6.84 24.07
N ALA A 32 -8.61 -8.17 24.10
CA ALA A 32 -8.41 -9.04 22.92
C ALA A 32 -7.09 -8.74 22.18
N THR A 33 -6.00 -8.50 22.91
CA THR A 33 -4.69 -8.14 22.35
C THR A 33 -4.24 -9.18 21.32
N GLY A 34 -3.78 -8.71 20.15
CA GLY A 34 -3.38 -9.59 19.04
C GLY A 34 -4.52 -10.03 18.12
N ALA A 35 -5.79 -9.74 18.44
CA ALA A 35 -6.91 -10.07 17.57
C ALA A 35 -6.87 -9.24 16.28
N ALA A 36 -7.28 -9.85 15.17
CA ALA A 36 -7.35 -9.21 13.86
C ALA A 36 -8.30 -8.00 13.84
N LYS A 37 -9.32 -7.98 14.71
CA LYS A 37 -10.22 -6.83 14.89
C LYS A 37 -9.51 -5.58 15.45
N ASN A 38 -8.34 -5.75 16.07
CA ASN A 38 -7.52 -4.66 16.62
C ASN A 38 -6.37 -4.28 15.66
N ILE A 39 -6.35 -4.80 14.43
CA ILE A 39 -5.41 -4.31 13.41
C ILE A 39 -5.87 -2.92 13.00
N LYS A 40 -4.96 -1.94 13.05
CA LYS A 40 -5.23 -0.57 12.62
C LYS A 40 -5.72 -0.57 11.18
N LEU A 41 -6.90 -0.02 10.94
CA LEU A 41 -7.50 0.05 9.62
C LEU A 41 -7.16 1.38 8.97
N GLY A 42 -6.88 1.35 7.67
CA GLY A 42 -6.81 2.56 6.86
C GLY A 42 -8.20 3.15 6.66
N LEU A 43 -8.26 4.41 6.29
CA LEU A 43 -9.51 5.13 6.10
C LEU A 43 -10.43 4.50 5.05
N ASP A 44 -9.84 3.86 4.04
CA ASP A 44 -10.55 3.11 3.00
C ASP A 44 -11.30 1.87 3.52
N LEU A 45 -10.97 1.42 4.75
CA LEU A 45 -11.62 0.30 5.44
C LEU A 45 -12.42 0.74 6.67
N ALA A 46 -11.90 1.68 7.45
CA ALA A 46 -12.58 2.21 8.64
C ALA A 46 -13.76 3.13 8.27
N GLY A 47 -13.68 3.79 7.12
CA GLY A 47 -14.46 4.99 6.83
C GLY A 47 -13.93 6.18 7.63
N GLY A 48 -14.19 7.38 7.13
CA GLY A 48 -13.63 8.59 7.71
C GLY A 48 -13.36 9.67 6.68
N VAL A 49 -12.61 10.68 7.13
CA VAL A 49 -12.20 11.84 6.34
C VAL A 49 -10.67 11.90 6.30
N SER A 50 -10.09 12.10 5.12
CA SER A 50 -8.66 12.36 4.91
C SER A 50 -8.52 13.71 4.24
N ILE A 51 -7.71 14.59 4.81
CA ILE A 51 -7.45 15.95 4.31
C ILE A 51 -5.94 16.15 4.21
N THR A 52 -5.49 16.71 3.10
CA THR A 52 -4.11 17.17 2.93
C THR A 52 -4.13 18.68 2.79
N TYR A 53 -3.46 19.36 3.71
CA TYR A 53 -3.20 20.79 3.65
C TYR A 53 -1.77 21.07 3.20
N GLU A 54 -1.58 22.20 2.53
CA GLU A 54 -0.27 22.80 2.28
C GLU A 54 -0.19 24.14 2.97
N ALA A 55 0.92 24.38 3.67
CA ALA A 55 1.27 25.67 4.22
C ALA A 55 1.54 26.67 3.10
N VAL A 56 0.80 27.78 3.09
CA VAL A 56 0.92 28.87 2.11
C VAL A 56 1.47 30.12 2.80
N GLY A 57 2.49 30.72 2.20
CA GLY A 57 3.17 31.91 2.70
C GLY A 57 4.29 32.37 1.76
N GLU A 58 4.85 33.54 2.01
CA GLU A 58 5.99 34.07 1.21
C GLU A 58 7.30 33.31 1.49
N GLU A 59 7.44 32.71 2.68
CA GLU A 59 8.59 31.91 3.09
C GLU A 59 8.18 30.44 3.35
N GLU A 60 9.11 29.50 3.14
CA GLU A 60 8.87 28.10 3.51
C GLU A 60 8.70 27.98 5.04
N PRO A 61 7.70 27.23 5.53
CA PRO A 61 7.47 27.08 6.96
C PRO A 61 8.67 26.39 7.61
N THR A 62 9.05 26.85 8.81
CA THR A 62 10.13 26.20 9.56
C THR A 62 9.66 24.85 10.10
N ALA A 63 10.62 23.99 10.46
CA ALA A 63 10.29 22.71 11.08
C ALA A 63 9.52 22.86 12.41
N GLU A 64 9.75 23.97 13.13
CA GLU A 64 9.03 24.30 14.36
C GLU A 64 7.59 24.72 14.05
N ASP A 65 7.38 25.57 13.05
CA ASP A 65 6.03 25.97 12.61
C ASP A 65 5.18 24.77 12.18
N MET A 66 5.80 23.83 11.45
CA MET A 66 5.14 22.60 11.02
C MET A 66 4.82 21.68 12.20
N ALA A 67 5.76 21.48 13.13
CA ALA A 67 5.55 20.65 14.32
C ALA A 67 4.43 21.20 15.21
N ASP A 68 4.43 22.52 15.42
CA ASP A 68 3.39 23.23 16.17
C ASP A 68 2.03 23.11 15.48
N THR A 69 1.97 23.35 14.17
CA THR A 69 0.71 23.23 13.41
C THR A 69 0.17 21.80 13.42
N ILE A 70 1.05 20.79 13.34
CA ILE A 70 0.67 19.38 13.47
C ILE A 70 0.10 19.11 14.86
N TYR A 71 0.76 19.55 15.92
CA TYR A 71 0.28 19.38 17.29
C TYR A 71 -1.09 20.05 17.50
N LYS A 72 -1.27 21.27 16.98
CA LYS A 72 -2.55 22.01 16.97
C LYS A 72 -3.67 21.19 16.35
N LEU A 73 -3.44 20.78 15.11
CA LEU A 73 -4.43 20.04 14.34
C LEU A 73 -4.71 18.69 15.00
N GLN A 74 -3.69 18.01 15.54
CA GLN A 74 -3.83 16.76 16.30
C GLN A 74 -4.78 16.95 17.48
N LYS A 75 -4.60 18.00 18.28
CA LYS A 75 -5.48 18.30 19.43
C LYS A 75 -6.92 18.56 19.01
N ARG A 76 -7.14 19.25 17.89
CA ARG A 76 -8.48 19.49 17.35
C ARG A 76 -9.15 18.21 16.85
N VAL A 77 -8.41 17.36 16.13
CA VAL A 77 -8.99 16.13 15.59
C VAL A 77 -9.24 15.05 16.64
N GLU A 78 -8.52 15.09 17.77
CA GLU A 78 -8.78 14.23 18.94
C GLU A 78 -10.20 14.38 19.50
N ALA A 79 -10.83 15.55 19.33
CA ALA A 79 -12.23 15.77 19.73
C ALA A 79 -13.22 14.93 18.90
N TYR A 80 -12.85 14.58 17.67
CA TYR A 80 -13.67 13.79 16.74
C TYR A 80 -13.39 12.30 16.86
N SER A 81 -12.12 11.93 16.94
CA SER A 81 -11.69 10.55 17.04
C SER A 81 -10.37 10.44 17.77
N THR A 82 -10.33 9.58 18.78
CA THR A 82 -9.08 9.24 19.50
C THR A 82 -8.08 8.48 18.62
N GLU A 83 -8.53 7.99 17.46
CA GLU A 83 -7.69 7.32 16.46
C GLU A 83 -7.30 8.26 15.30
N ALA A 84 -7.62 9.55 15.40
CA ALA A 84 -7.23 10.53 14.41
C ALA A 84 -5.71 10.77 14.44
N GLU A 85 -5.12 10.93 13.26
CA GLU A 85 -3.70 11.17 13.10
C GLU A 85 -3.44 12.38 12.21
N VAL A 86 -2.55 13.24 12.69
CA VAL A 86 -1.99 14.36 11.94
C VAL A 86 -0.50 14.13 11.78
N TYR A 87 -0.01 14.16 10.54
CA TYR A 87 1.40 13.93 10.24
C TYR A 87 1.87 14.77 9.06
N GLN A 88 3.17 15.11 9.09
CA GLN A 88 3.81 15.86 8.01
C GLN A 88 3.99 14.98 6.77
N GLU A 89 3.75 15.56 5.60
CA GLU A 89 4.18 15.02 4.31
C GLU A 89 5.13 16.01 3.62
N GLY A 90 6.33 15.57 3.27
CA GLY A 90 7.35 16.46 2.70
C GLY A 90 7.81 17.52 3.71
N SER A 91 8.10 18.72 3.21
CA SER A 91 8.54 19.86 4.04
C SER A 91 7.40 20.78 4.48
N ASN A 92 6.35 20.93 3.68
CA ASN A 92 5.33 21.98 3.84
C ASN A 92 3.87 21.47 3.85
N ARG A 93 3.63 20.15 3.88
CA ARG A 93 2.26 19.60 3.88
C ARG A 93 1.93 18.86 5.16
N ILE A 94 0.64 18.87 5.48
CA ILE A 94 0.08 18.21 6.66
C ILE A 94 -1.07 17.32 6.20
N ASN A 95 -0.97 16.04 6.50
CA ASN A 95 -2.06 15.09 6.33
C ASN A 95 -2.81 14.92 7.63
N ILE A 96 -4.13 14.89 7.52
CA ILE A 96 -5.07 14.68 8.61
C ILE A 96 -5.94 13.49 8.22
N GLU A 97 -5.97 12.47 9.07
CA GLU A 97 -6.82 11.30 8.90
C GLU A 97 -7.71 11.15 10.13
N ILE A 98 -9.03 11.18 9.94
CA ILE A 98 -10.02 11.11 11.03
C ILE A 98 -10.92 9.91 10.74
N PRO A 99 -10.70 8.76 11.39
CA PRO A 99 -11.55 7.58 11.25
C PRO A 99 -12.94 7.80 11.86
N GLY A 100 -13.97 7.21 11.25
CA GLY A 100 -15.32 7.12 11.84
C GLY A 100 -16.21 8.35 11.67
N VAL A 101 -15.70 9.44 11.08
CA VAL A 101 -16.49 10.63 10.70
C VAL A 101 -16.99 10.54 9.26
N SER A 102 -18.10 11.20 8.94
CA SER A 102 -18.73 11.11 7.61
C SER A 102 -18.87 12.45 6.90
N ASP A 103 -18.72 13.55 7.62
CA ASP A 103 -18.86 14.89 7.09
C ASP A 103 -17.51 15.58 7.09
N ALA A 104 -16.84 15.61 5.93
CA ALA A 104 -15.59 16.33 5.81
C ALA A 104 -15.79 17.84 5.81
N ASN A 105 -16.93 18.34 5.34
CA ASN A 105 -17.12 19.77 5.13
C ASN A 105 -17.20 20.50 6.46
N SER A 106 -17.97 19.98 7.43
CA SER A 106 -18.00 20.54 8.78
C SER A 106 -16.63 20.50 9.47
N ILE A 107 -15.88 19.41 9.27
CA ILE A 107 -14.52 19.26 9.80
C ILE A 107 -13.56 20.25 9.14
N LEU A 108 -13.64 20.43 7.82
CA LEU A 108 -12.82 21.39 7.07
C LEU A 108 -13.09 22.83 7.53
N GLU A 109 -14.35 23.18 7.81
CA GLU A 109 -14.73 24.50 8.32
C GLU A 109 -14.15 24.77 9.72
N GLU A 110 -14.10 23.75 10.57
CA GLU A 110 -13.56 23.90 11.94
C GLU A 110 -12.03 23.86 11.98
N LEU A 111 -11.41 22.95 11.21
CA LEU A 111 -9.95 22.85 11.12
C LEU A 111 -9.34 24.07 10.42
N GLY A 112 -10.04 24.66 9.46
CA GLY A 112 -9.61 25.86 8.75
C GLY A 112 -9.70 27.16 9.55
N LYS A 113 -10.37 27.17 10.71
CA LYS A 113 -10.45 28.38 11.57
C LYS A 113 -9.13 28.60 12.30
N PRO A 114 -8.50 29.79 12.26
CA PRO A 114 -7.35 30.07 13.11
C PRO A 114 -7.73 29.88 14.58
N GLY A 115 -6.79 29.38 15.38
CA GLY A 115 -7.01 29.20 16.82
C GLY A 115 -6.94 30.53 17.51
N SER A 116 -7.80 30.75 18.51
CA SER A 116 -7.80 31.99 19.28
C SER A 116 -7.05 31.78 20.59
N LEU A 117 -5.91 32.46 20.73
CA LEU A 117 -5.23 32.61 22.02
C LEU A 117 -5.59 33.95 22.63
N GLN A 118 -5.99 33.92 23.89
CA GLN A 118 -6.37 35.09 24.66
C GLN A 118 -5.76 35.03 26.05
N PHE A 119 -5.28 36.16 26.53
CA PHE A 119 -4.93 36.36 27.93
C PHE A 119 -6.11 37.06 28.58
N GLN A 120 -6.69 36.44 29.61
CA GLN A 120 -7.89 36.93 30.29
C GLN A 120 -7.60 37.18 31.76
N THR A 121 -8.08 38.31 32.28
CA THR A 121 -8.12 38.57 33.72
C THR A 121 -9.21 37.74 34.41
N MET A 122 -9.21 37.70 35.74
CA MET A 122 -10.16 36.89 36.53
C MET A 122 -11.64 37.23 36.30
N ASP A 123 -11.93 38.43 35.81
CA ASP A 123 -13.27 38.89 35.43
C ASP A 123 -13.68 38.51 33.99
N GLY A 124 -12.80 37.83 33.25
CA GLY A 124 -13.00 37.39 31.86
C GLY A 124 -12.67 38.44 30.80
N THR A 125 -12.08 39.58 31.18
CA THR A 125 -11.67 40.62 30.22
C THR A 125 -10.43 40.19 29.44
N VAL A 126 -10.50 40.19 28.09
CA VAL A 126 -9.36 39.88 27.23
C VAL A 126 -8.39 41.06 27.24
N VAL A 127 -7.18 40.82 27.73
CA VAL A 127 -6.11 41.83 27.84
C VAL A 127 -5.06 41.71 26.75
N LEU A 128 -4.84 40.51 26.21
CA LEU A 128 -3.98 40.27 25.03
C LEU A 128 -4.56 39.18 24.15
N GLU A 129 -4.23 39.25 22.87
CA GLU A 129 -4.53 38.23 21.87
C GLU A 129 -3.24 37.54 21.40
N GLY A 130 -3.37 36.39 20.73
CA GLY A 130 -2.22 35.65 20.19
C GLY A 130 -1.32 36.48 19.27
N THR A 131 -1.88 37.43 18.52
CA THR A 131 -1.11 38.36 17.67
C THR A 131 -0.18 39.29 18.45
N ASP A 132 -0.40 39.44 19.76
CA ASP A 132 0.43 40.27 20.63
C ASP A 132 1.70 39.54 21.12
N VAL A 133 1.76 38.21 20.99
CA VAL A 133 2.90 37.37 21.39
C VAL A 133 3.79 37.07 20.17
N ALA A 134 5.08 37.38 20.28
CA ALA A 134 6.05 37.18 19.20
C ALA A 134 6.70 35.79 19.21
N ASP A 135 7.00 35.23 20.39
CA ASP A 135 7.63 33.90 20.52
C ASP A 135 7.34 33.30 21.91
N ALA A 136 7.37 31.98 22.03
CA ALA A 136 7.29 31.25 23.29
C ALA A 136 8.20 30.03 23.27
N ARG A 137 9.06 29.84 24.28
CA ARG A 137 10.03 28.72 24.32
C ARG A 137 10.17 28.11 25.70
N ALA A 138 10.48 26.82 25.76
CA ALA A 138 10.91 26.18 26.99
C ALA A 138 12.34 26.63 27.35
N GLY A 139 12.49 27.26 28.51
CA GLY A 139 13.75 27.70 29.08
C GLY A 139 14.11 26.93 30.36
N SER A 140 15.26 27.26 30.93
CA SER A 140 15.59 26.81 32.28
C SER A 140 16.28 27.92 33.05
N ILE A 141 15.78 28.18 34.25
CA ILE A 141 16.39 29.11 35.20
C ILE A 141 16.98 28.34 36.38
N THR A 142 17.88 28.99 37.08
CA THR A 142 18.45 28.48 38.32
C THR A 142 17.84 29.26 39.47
N ASP A 143 17.19 28.58 40.40
CA ASP A 143 16.60 29.22 41.58
C ASP A 143 17.68 29.75 42.54
N ALA A 144 17.25 30.51 43.56
CA ALA A 144 18.15 31.05 44.58
C ALA A 144 18.89 29.98 45.41
N MET A 145 18.45 28.71 45.34
CA MET A 145 19.04 27.54 45.99
C MET A 145 19.90 26.70 45.04
N ASN A 146 20.16 27.19 43.83
CA ASN A 146 20.96 26.55 42.79
C ASN A 146 20.34 25.28 42.17
N ASN A 147 19.01 25.13 42.25
CA ASN A 147 18.27 24.07 41.56
C ASN A 147 17.85 24.55 40.16
N LYS A 148 17.92 23.65 39.19
CA LYS A 148 17.45 23.90 37.83
C LYS A 148 15.92 23.79 37.80
N GLN A 149 15.24 24.84 37.38
CA GLN A 149 13.79 24.88 37.16
C GLN A 149 13.50 25.13 35.68
N TYR A 150 12.53 24.41 35.13
CA TYR A 150 12.07 24.62 33.75
C TYR A 150 10.95 25.66 33.75
N VAL A 151 10.98 26.57 32.78
CA VAL A 151 10.05 27.70 32.66
C VAL A 151 9.64 27.88 31.20
N VAL A 152 8.55 28.60 30.96
CA VAL A 152 8.20 29.07 29.61
C VAL A 152 8.59 30.53 29.49
N GLU A 153 9.47 30.83 28.54
CA GLU A 153 9.89 32.18 28.20
C GLU A 153 8.99 32.71 27.09
N LEU A 154 8.34 33.86 27.32
CA LEU A 154 7.50 34.55 26.36
C LEU A 154 8.17 35.84 25.91
N THR A 155 8.14 36.08 24.60
CA THR A 155 8.53 37.35 24.00
C THR A 155 7.30 37.98 23.36
N MET A 156 7.00 39.21 23.72
CA MET A 156 5.88 39.98 23.17
C MET A 156 6.33 40.77 21.93
N THR A 157 5.38 41.10 21.06
CA THR A 157 5.58 42.14 20.04
C THR A 157 5.68 43.53 20.69
N ASP A 158 6.09 44.56 19.93
CA ASP A 158 6.18 45.92 20.47
C ASP A 158 4.82 46.46 20.97
N GLU A 159 3.73 46.20 20.25
CA GLU A 159 2.37 46.53 20.71
C GLU A 159 1.93 45.66 21.88
N GLY A 160 2.24 44.35 21.83
CA GLY A 160 1.95 43.42 22.90
C GLY A 160 2.64 43.77 24.21
N ALA A 161 3.89 44.24 24.17
CA ALA A 161 4.64 44.65 25.36
C ALA A 161 3.96 45.82 26.10
N ALA A 162 3.40 46.79 25.36
CA ALA A 162 2.66 47.90 25.94
C ALA A 162 1.34 47.45 26.59
N LYS A 163 0.58 46.60 25.91
CA LYS A 163 -0.66 46.01 26.45
C LYS A 163 -0.38 45.13 27.67
N PHE A 164 0.65 44.28 27.59
CA PHE A 164 1.07 43.39 28.67
C PHE A 164 1.55 44.15 29.90
N GLY A 165 2.30 45.24 29.71
CA GLY A 165 2.73 46.12 30.80
C GLY A 165 1.55 46.73 31.55
N ALA A 166 0.56 47.27 30.82
CA ALA A 166 -0.64 47.83 31.44
C ALA A 166 -1.46 46.76 32.18
N ALA A 167 -1.69 45.61 31.53
CA ALA A 167 -2.45 44.51 32.12
C ALA A 167 -1.77 43.96 33.39
N THR A 168 -0.45 43.77 33.37
CA THR A 168 0.29 43.27 34.54
C THR A 168 0.38 44.30 35.66
N ALA A 169 0.49 45.60 35.35
CA ALA A 169 0.47 46.66 36.37
C ALA A 169 -0.86 46.74 37.13
N GLU A 170 -1.97 46.51 36.44
CA GLU A 170 -3.32 46.58 37.03
C GLU A 170 -3.72 45.31 37.79
N ASN A 171 -3.03 44.18 37.55
CA ASN A 171 -3.41 42.85 38.06
C ASN A 171 -2.31 42.20 38.95
N ILE A 172 -1.47 43.01 39.62
CA ILE A 172 -0.41 42.49 40.51
C ILE A 172 -1.02 41.67 41.66
N GLY A 173 -0.57 40.43 41.82
CA GLY A 173 -1.09 39.47 42.80
C GLY A 173 -2.33 38.72 42.36
N GLU A 174 -2.88 39.03 41.18
CA GLU A 174 -4.00 38.33 40.55
C GLU A 174 -3.53 37.40 39.43
N GLN A 175 -4.42 36.53 38.95
CA GLN A 175 -4.12 35.59 37.87
C GLN A 175 -4.51 36.19 36.51
N ILE A 176 -3.62 36.01 35.53
CA ILE A 176 -3.95 36.21 34.12
C ILE A 176 -3.97 34.83 33.47
N ALA A 177 -5.18 34.36 33.16
CA ALA A 177 -5.40 33.08 32.51
C ALA A 177 -4.99 33.16 31.03
N ILE A 178 -4.23 32.17 30.58
CA ILE A 178 -3.95 31.91 29.18
C ILE A 178 -5.02 30.94 28.69
N VAL A 179 -5.83 31.41 27.77
CA VAL A 179 -6.99 30.71 27.24
C VAL A 179 -6.76 30.43 25.76
N TYR A 180 -6.92 29.17 25.37
CA TYR A 180 -6.80 28.74 23.98
C TYR A 180 -8.11 28.05 23.56
N ASP A 181 -8.75 28.58 22.51
CA ASP A 181 -10.06 28.12 22.01
C ASP A 181 -11.13 27.93 23.11
N GLY A 182 -11.09 28.80 24.14
CA GLY A 182 -12.02 28.80 25.27
C GLY A 182 -11.64 27.92 26.47
N GLU A 183 -10.55 27.15 26.37
CA GLU A 183 -10.02 26.33 27.47
C GLU A 183 -8.83 27.02 28.16
N VAL A 184 -8.83 27.05 29.49
CA VAL A 184 -7.72 27.62 30.28
C VAL A 184 -6.55 26.64 30.29
N ILE A 185 -5.47 26.97 29.58
CA ILE A 185 -4.27 26.11 29.47
C ILE A 185 -3.27 26.38 30.61
N SER A 186 -3.24 27.61 31.13
CA SER A 186 -2.41 28.00 32.27
C SER A 186 -2.99 29.25 32.94
N ALA A 187 -2.82 29.40 34.25
CA ALA A 187 -3.31 30.57 35.00
C ALA A 187 -2.23 31.08 35.98
N PRO A 188 -1.12 31.64 35.47
CA PRO A 188 -0.06 32.18 36.31
C PRO A 188 -0.52 33.42 37.09
N THR A 189 0.03 33.57 38.30
CA THR A 189 -0.14 34.78 39.11
C THR A 189 0.88 35.82 38.69
N VAL A 190 0.45 37.07 38.53
CA VAL A 190 1.33 38.20 38.20
C VAL A 190 2.09 38.64 39.46
N GLU A 191 3.40 38.45 39.50
CA GLU A 191 4.23 38.84 40.65
C GLU A 191 4.66 40.31 40.61
N GLN A 192 4.87 40.85 39.41
CA GLN A 192 5.35 42.21 39.17
C GLN A 192 4.89 42.72 37.80
N GLU A 193 4.95 44.04 37.59
CA GLU A 193 4.73 44.66 36.28
C GLU A 193 5.80 44.21 35.27
N ILE A 194 5.36 43.82 34.05
CA ILE A 194 6.23 43.35 32.97
C ILE A 194 6.15 44.32 31.79
N SER A 195 6.98 45.36 31.80
CA SER A 195 7.00 46.41 30.77
C SER A 195 8.04 46.23 29.68
N ASN A 196 8.96 45.26 29.82
CA ASN A 196 10.04 45.00 28.88
C ASN A 196 9.69 44.00 27.76
N GLY A 197 8.43 43.54 27.70
CA GLY A 197 7.96 42.58 26.70
C GLY A 197 8.53 41.16 26.85
N GLN A 198 9.19 40.83 27.96
CA GLN A 198 9.70 39.49 28.23
C GLN A 198 9.07 38.94 29.50
N ALA A 199 8.35 37.83 29.39
CA ALA A 199 7.70 37.17 30.51
C ALA A 199 8.26 35.78 30.75
N GLN A 200 8.19 35.31 31.98
CA GLN A 200 8.52 33.93 32.33
C GLN A 200 7.36 33.32 33.10
N ILE A 201 6.82 32.21 32.61
CA ILE A 201 5.84 31.40 33.31
C ILE A 201 6.61 30.34 34.07
N SER A 202 6.67 30.52 35.39
CA SER A 202 7.27 29.57 36.32
C SER A 202 6.24 28.57 36.86
N GLY A 203 6.72 27.39 37.26
CA GLY A 203 5.90 26.30 37.75
C GLY A 203 6.74 25.08 38.12
N SER A 204 6.12 24.02 38.63
CA SER A 204 6.81 22.74 38.87
C SER A 204 6.84 21.89 37.59
N PHE A 205 7.27 22.47 36.47
CA PHE A 205 7.25 21.82 35.17
C PHE A 205 8.42 20.84 35.01
N THR A 206 8.17 19.76 34.29
CA THR A 206 9.20 19.05 33.52
C THR A 206 9.56 19.84 32.25
N TYR A 207 10.68 19.53 31.59
CA TYR A 207 11.03 20.21 30.35
C TYR A 207 9.97 19.95 29.28
N GLU A 208 9.46 18.72 29.21
CA GLU A 208 8.41 18.30 28.29
C GLU A 208 7.09 19.05 28.52
N GLU A 209 6.70 19.30 29.77
CA GLU A 209 5.50 20.09 30.10
C GLU A 209 5.67 21.57 29.74
N ALA A 210 6.85 22.14 30.00
CA ALA A 210 7.15 23.52 29.60
C ALA A 210 7.16 23.67 28.07
N ASP A 211 7.72 22.70 27.35
CA ASP A 211 7.76 22.67 25.89
C ASP A 211 6.34 22.53 25.29
N GLN A 212 5.49 21.70 25.88
CA GLN A 212 4.08 21.59 25.48
C GLN A 212 3.30 22.90 25.69
N LEU A 213 3.48 23.57 26.83
CA LEU A 213 2.82 24.86 27.09
C LEU A 213 3.34 25.95 26.15
N ALA A 214 4.65 26.02 25.92
CA ALA A 214 5.27 26.95 24.96
C ALA A 214 4.73 26.72 23.55
N SER A 215 4.68 25.46 23.10
CA SER A 215 4.12 25.08 21.80
C SER A 215 2.65 25.48 21.69
N THR A 216 1.84 25.24 22.73
CA THR A 216 0.42 25.62 22.74
C THR A 216 0.24 27.14 22.62
N ILE A 217 1.11 27.92 23.25
CA ILE A 217 1.09 29.39 23.13
C ILE A 217 1.50 29.82 21.71
N ARG A 218 2.61 29.32 21.15
CA ARG A 218 3.03 29.64 19.77
C ARG A 218 1.96 29.27 18.75
N ILE A 219 1.28 28.14 18.92
CA ILE A 219 0.17 27.69 18.06
C ILE A 219 -1.00 28.69 18.01
N GLY A 220 -1.21 29.38 19.12
CA GLY A 220 -2.18 30.45 19.28
C GLY A 220 -1.81 31.76 18.59
N THR A 221 -0.52 31.95 18.28
CA THR A 221 0.01 33.11 17.54
C THR A 221 0.20 32.78 16.05
N LEU A 222 0.33 31.48 15.72
CA LEU A 222 0.58 30.96 14.38
C LEU A 222 -0.57 31.24 13.41
N SER A 223 -0.28 32.11 12.45
CA SER A 223 -1.09 32.45 11.27
C SER A 223 -0.65 31.67 10.03
N LEU A 224 -0.30 30.39 10.18
CA LEU A 224 0.03 29.54 9.04
C LEU A 224 -1.25 29.30 8.22
N GLU A 225 -1.34 29.93 7.05
CA GLU A 225 -2.47 29.75 6.15
C GLU A 225 -2.37 28.37 5.50
N LEU A 226 -3.42 27.56 5.63
CA LEU A 226 -3.45 26.19 5.13
C LEU A 226 -4.41 26.12 3.94
N GLN A 227 -3.88 25.75 2.78
CA GLN A 227 -4.68 25.50 1.59
C GLN A 227 -4.99 24.01 1.45
N GLU A 228 -6.27 23.65 1.28
CA GLU A 228 -6.67 22.27 1.01
C GLU A 228 -6.12 21.84 -0.37
N LEU A 229 -5.25 20.84 -0.39
CA LEU A 229 -4.78 20.20 -1.62
C LEU A 229 -5.58 18.94 -1.97
N ARG A 230 -6.08 18.25 -0.94
CA ARG A 230 -6.86 17.04 -1.09
C ARG A 230 -7.87 16.90 0.04
N SER A 231 -9.07 16.45 -0.28
CA SER A 231 -10.03 15.95 0.71
C SER A 231 -10.70 14.69 0.18
N ASN A 232 -10.87 13.67 1.02
CA ASN A 232 -11.48 12.40 0.66
C ASN A 232 -12.39 11.92 1.79
N VAL A 233 -13.62 11.55 1.44
CA VAL A 233 -14.62 11.01 2.36
C VAL A 233 -14.98 9.58 1.99
N VAL A 234 -14.77 8.66 2.91
CA VAL A 234 -15.10 7.25 2.73
C VAL A 234 -16.16 6.82 3.74
N GLY A 235 -17.27 6.26 3.27
CA GLY A 235 -18.31 5.72 4.13
C GLY A 235 -17.91 4.41 4.81
N ALA A 236 -18.10 4.31 6.13
CA ALA A 236 -17.74 3.13 6.93
C ALA A 236 -18.40 1.82 6.46
N LYS A 237 -19.63 1.88 5.91
CA LYS A 237 -20.34 0.70 5.39
C LYS A 237 -19.61 0.05 4.21
N LEU A 238 -19.07 0.86 3.30
CA LEU A 238 -18.33 0.38 2.12
C LEU A 238 -17.06 -0.35 2.55
N GLY A 239 -16.34 0.20 3.54
CA GLY A 239 -15.15 -0.41 4.10
C GLY A 239 -15.43 -1.77 4.77
N GLN A 240 -16.48 -1.87 5.58
CA GLN A 240 -16.87 -3.14 6.23
C GLN A 240 -17.26 -4.23 5.23
N GLU A 241 -18.02 -3.89 4.19
CA GLU A 241 -18.37 -4.83 3.13
C GLU A 241 -17.12 -5.31 2.39
N ALA A 242 -16.19 -4.38 2.10
CA ALA A 242 -14.93 -4.68 1.45
C ALA A 242 -14.05 -5.65 2.28
N ILE A 243 -13.95 -5.46 3.60
CA ILE A 243 -13.28 -6.41 4.50
C ILE A 243 -13.96 -7.79 4.41
N ARG A 244 -15.28 -7.85 4.63
CA ARG A 244 -16.02 -9.11 4.71
C ARG A 244 -15.89 -9.91 3.43
N THR A 245 -16.16 -9.30 2.28
CA THR A 245 -16.09 -9.95 0.96
C THR A 245 -14.69 -10.44 0.64
N SER A 246 -13.67 -9.63 0.95
CA SER A 246 -12.26 -10.00 0.74
C SER A 246 -11.81 -11.15 1.63
N LEU A 247 -12.24 -11.18 2.90
CA LEU A 247 -11.94 -12.29 3.80
C LEU A 247 -12.59 -13.60 3.32
N ILE A 248 -13.84 -13.55 2.86
CA ILE A 248 -14.51 -14.72 2.27
C ILE A 248 -13.76 -15.18 1.01
N ALA A 249 -13.38 -14.25 0.14
CA ALA A 249 -12.60 -14.54 -1.06
C ALA A 249 -11.24 -15.18 -0.71
N GLY A 250 -10.54 -14.62 0.28
CA GLY A 250 -9.29 -15.14 0.80
C GLY A 250 -9.43 -16.56 1.35
N ALA A 251 -10.49 -16.84 2.12
CA ALA A 251 -10.75 -18.17 2.68
C ALA A 251 -11.07 -19.22 1.60
N ILE A 252 -11.91 -18.87 0.62
CA ILE A 252 -12.24 -19.76 -0.50
C ILE A 252 -11.00 -20.03 -1.37
N GLY A 253 -10.27 -18.97 -1.74
CA GLY A 253 -9.02 -19.08 -2.50
C GLY A 253 -8.00 -19.94 -1.78
N PHE A 254 -7.78 -19.70 -0.48
CA PHE A 254 -6.89 -20.49 0.37
C PHE A 254 -7.27 -21.97 0.34
N GLY A 255 -8.56 -22.30 0.51
CA GLY A 255 -9.05 -23.68 0.46
C GLY A 255 -8.75 -24.36 -0.88
N ILE A 256 -9.03 -23.67 -2.00
CA ILE A 256 -8.75 -24.19 -3.35
C ILE A 256 -7.25 -24.42 -3.55
N VAL A 257 -6.40 -23.48 -3.11
CA VAL A 257 -4.94 -23.58 -3.23
C VAL A 257 -4.39 -24.76 -2.39
N VAL A 258 -4.86 -24.93 -1.16
CA VAL A 258 -4.47 -26.06 -0.30
C VAL A 258 -4.88 -27.39 -0.95
N LEU A 259 -6.11 -27.50 -1.44
CA LEU A 259 -6.59 -28.70 -2.14
C LEU A 259 -5.75 -28.98 -3.39
N PHE A 260 -5.50 -27.97 -4.22
CA PHE A 260 -4.64 -28.08 -5.39
C PHE A 260 -3.24 -28.59 -5.00
N MET A 261 -2.64 -28.06 -3.94
CA MET A 261 -1.33 -28.50 -3.47
C MET A 261 -1.34 -29.95 -3.01
N ILE A 262 -2.35 -30.39 -2.27
CA ILE A 262 -2.51 -31.79 -1.85
C ILE A 262 -2.66 -32.70 -3.08
N PHE A 263 -3.46 -32.33 -4.08
CA PHE A 263 -3.62 -33.14 -5.29
C PHE A 263 -2.33 -33.17 -6.14
N ALA A 264 -1.69 -32.03 -6.35
CA ALA A 264 -0.50 -31.91 -7.19
C ALA A 264 0.75 -32.50 -6.51
N TYR A 265 0.90 -32.32 -5.20
CA TYR A 265 2.11 -32.61 -4.43
C TYR A 265 1.96 -33.65 -3.31
N ARG A 266 0.76 -34.20 -3.10
CA ARG A 266 0.48 -35.28 -2.13
C ARG A 266 0.91 -34.90 -0.72
N ILE A 267 1.77 -35.69 -0.06
CA ILE A 267 2.18 -35.45 1.33
C ILE A 267 2.97 -34.14 1.47
N MET A 268 3.71 -33.75 0.43
CA MET A 268 4.38 -32.45 0.39
C MET A 268 3.38 -31.31 0.30
N GLY A 269 2.30 -31.51 -0.46
CA GLY A 269 1.18 -30.57 -0.51
C GLY A 269 0.50 -30.38 0.83
N LEU A 270 0.29 -31.46 1.58
CA LEU A 270 -0.24 -31.39 2.95
C LEU A 270 0.70 -30.60 3.87
N ALA A 271 2.01 -30.85 3.80
CA ALA A 271 2.99 -30.12 4.59
C ALA A 271 3.00 -28.61 4.26
N ALA A 272 2.92 -28.26 2.97
CA ALA A 272 2.78 -26.88 2.54
C ALA A 272 1.47 -26.26 3.02
N GLY A 273 0.35 -27.00 3.00
CA GLY A 273 -0.93 -26.54 3.52
C GLY A 273 -0.87 -26.17 5.01
N ILE A 274 -0.24 -27.01 5.84
CA ILE A 274 -0.03 -26.72 7.27
C ILE A 274 0.84 -25.47 7.44
N ALA A 275 1.92 -25.35 6.67
CA ALA A 275 2.79 -24.17 6.71
C ALA A 275 2.08 -22.90 6.23
N LEU A 276 1.18 -23.01 5.24
CA LEU A 276 0.38 -21.89 4.74
C LEU A 276 -0.66 -21.44 5.78
N THR A 277 -1.22 -22.35 6.58
CA THR A 277 -2.05 -21.98 7.73
C THR A 277 -1.25 -21.19 8.77
N ALA A 278 -0.03 -21.65 9.08
CA ALA A 278 0.87 -20.93 9.98
C ALA A 278 1.29 -19.56 9.41
N TYR A 279 1.48 -19.47 8.08
CA TYR A 279 1.74 -18.22 7.36
C TYR A 279 0.63 -17.19 7.61
N VAL A 280 -0.64 -17.57 7.44
CA VAL A 280 -1.77 -16.65 7.66
C VAL A 280 -1.80 -16.14 9.10
N GLY A 281 -1.67 -17.04 10.08
CA GLY A 281 -1.67 -16.64 11.49
C GLY A 281 -0.49 -15.73 11.86
N LEU A 282 0.71 -16.00 11.31
CA LEU A 282 1.90 -15.19 11.56
C LEU A 282 1.81 -13.82 10.87
N THR A 283 1.29 -13.74 9.65
CA THR A 283 1.05 -12.45 8.97
C THR A 283 0.09 -11.59 9.77
N LEU A 284 -1.05 -12.12 10.21
CA LEU A 284 -2.02 -11.36 11.01
C LEU A 284 -1.44 -10.92 12.36
N GLY A 285 -0.70 -11.80 13.04
CA GLY A 285 -0.03 -11.47 14.30
C GLY A 285 1.03 -10.38 14.15
N LEU A 286 1.81 -10.39 13.06
CA LEU A 286 2.82 -9.37 12.79
C LEU A 286 2.22 -8.02 12.37
N LEU A 287 1.10 -8.02 11.64
CA LEU A 287 0.39 -6.77 11.33
C LEU A 287 -0.04 -6.05 12.60
N ASN A 288 -0.62 -6.79 13.55
CA ASN A 288 -0.98 -6.23 14.85
C ASN A 288 0.26 -5.84 15.67
N GLY A 289 1.27 -6.72 15.75
CA GLY A 289 2.47 -6.49 16.56
C GLY A 289 3.36 -5.32 16.11
N PHE A 290 3.31 -4.96 14.83
CA PHE A 290 4.03 -3.81 14.27
C PHE A 290 3.15 -2.57 14.07
N ASN A 291 1.90 -2.58 14.55
CA ASN A 291 0.92 -1.49 14.34
C ASN A 291 0.80 -1.06 12.87
N MET A 292 0.82 -2.03 11.95
CA MET A 292 0.74 -1.76 10.52
C MET A 292 -0.70 -1.44 10.12
N THR A 293 -0.90 -0.33 9.42
CA THR A 293 -2.20 0.07 8.88
C THR A 293 -2.61 -0.84 7.72
N LEU A 294 -3.75 -1.50 7.86
CA LEU A 294 -4.34 -2.35 6.83
C LEU A 294 -5.25 -1.52 5.94
N THR A 295 -4.92 -1.42 4.65
CA THR A 295 -5.73 -0.75 3.64
C THR A 295 -6.42 -1.77 2.73
N LEU A 296 -7.35 -1.33 1.89
CA LEU A 296 -8.02 -2.16 0.91
C LEU A 296 -7.02 -2.77 -0.11
N PRO A 297 -6.10 -1.99 -0.73
CA PRO A 297 -4.96 -2.57 -1.44
C PRO A 297 -4.15 -3.52 -0.55
N GLY A 298 -3.91 -3.17 0.72
CA GLY A 298 -3.21 -4.02 1.68
C GLY A 298 -3.81 -5.42 1.83
N ILE A 299 -5.15 -5.52 1.92
CA ILE A 299 -5.86 -6.81 1.93
C ILE A 299 -5.58 -7.58 0.62
N ALA A 300 -5.66 -6.92 -0.53
CA ALA A 300 -5.33 -7.55 -1.80
C ALA A 300 -3.87 -8.04 -1.84
N GLY A 301 -2.94 -7.29 -1.24
CA GLY A 301 -1.54 -7.67 -1.04
C GLY A 301 -1.36 -8.94 -0.21
N ILE A 302 -2.09 -9.06 0.91
CA ILE A 302 -2.10 -10.28 1.73
C ILE A 302 -2.65 -11.48 0.94
N ILE A 303 -3.80 -11.30 0.27
CA ILE A 303 -4.46 -12.36 -0.49
C ILE A 303 -3.58 -12.83 -1.66
N LEU A 304 -2.97 -11.91 -2.37
CA LEU A 304 -2.00 -12.20 -3.41
C LEU A 304 -0.79 -12.96 -2.84
N SER A 305 -0.29 -12.52 -1.68
CA SER A 305 0.85 -13.14 -1.01
C SER A 305 0.56 -14.57 -0.56
N ILE A 306 -0.69 -14.93 -0.24
CA ILE A 306 -1.07 -16.35 -0.01
C ILE A 306 -0.82 -17.19 -1.27
N GLY A 307 -1.18 -16.68 -2.45
CA GLY A 307 -0.96 -17.36 -3.74
C GLY A 307 0.52 -17.52 -4.08
N MET A 308 1.32 -16.50 -3.77
CA MET A 308 2.77 -16.50 -3.93
C MET A 308 3.50 -17.31 -2.85
N ALA A 309 2.95 -17.46 -1.64
CA ALA A 309 3.60 -18.17 -0.54
C ALA A 309 3.79 -19.67 -0.83
N VAL A 310 2.99 -20.19 -1.77
CA VAL A 310 3.09 -21.56 -2.26
C VAL A 310 4.22 -21.73 -3.28
N ASP A 311 4.70 -20.65 -3.90
CA ASP A 311 5.76 -20.70 -4.92
C ASP A 311 6.99 -21.43 -4.40
N ALA A 312 7.60 -20.94 -3.31
CA ALA A 312 8.78 -21.56 -2.70
C ALA A 312 8.61 -23.06 -2.44
N ASN A 313 7.42 -23.48 -2.00
CA ASN A 313 7.09 -24.89 -1.80
C ASN A 313 7.07 -25.67 -3.12
N VAL A 314 6.47 -25.13 -4.18
CA VAL A 314 6.48 -25.70 -5.54
C VAL A 314 7.92 -25.87 -6.05
N ILE A 315 8.81 -24.89 -5.81
CA ILE A 315 10.25 -24.95 -6.16
C ILE A 315 10.91 -26.16 -5.48
N ILE A 316 10.77 -26.24 -4.15
CA ILE A 316 11.37 -27.29 -3.32
C ILE A 316 10.85 -28.65 -3.77
N PHE A 317 9.54 -28.80 -3.94
CA PHE A 317 8.92 -30.08 -4.26
C PHE A 317 9.26 -30.56 -5.67
N ALA A 318 9.37 -29.63 -6.63
CA ALA A 318 9.87 -29.96 -7.96
C ALA A 318 11.29 -30.54 -7.86
N ARG A 319 12.20 -29.90 -7.11
CA ARG A 319 13.57 -30.40 -6.94
C ARG A 319 13.62 -31.75 -6.23
N ILE A 320 12.80 -31.95 -5.18
CA ILE A 320 12.71 -33.25 -4.49
C ILE A 320 12.29 -34.35 -5.49
N ARG A 321 11.28 -34.08 -6.32
CA ARG A 321 10.78 -35.02 -7.34
C ARG A 321 11.80 -35.33 -8.42
N GLU A 322 12.61 -34.35 -8.83
CA GLU A 322 13.72 -34.55 -9.77
C GLU A 322 14.80 -35.45 -9.17
N GLU A 323 15.22 -35.18 -7.93
CA GLU A 323 16.25 -35.99 -7.26
C GLU A 323 15.74 -37.43 -6.99
N LEU A 324 14.45 -37.61 -6.68
CA LEU A 324 13.81 -38.93 -6.61
C LEU A 324 13.81 -39.68 -7.95
N ALA A 325 13.64 -38.97 -9.07
CA ALA A 325 13.67 -39.57 -10.41
C ALA A 325 15.06 -40.14 -10.74
N THR A 326 16.12 -39.60 -10.15
CA THR A 326 17.49 -40.14 -10.27
C THR A 326 17.78 -41.36 -9.38
N GLY A 327 16.77 -41.90 -8.68
CA GLY A 327 16.90 -43.09 -7.82
C GLY A 327 17.40 -42.81 -6.40
N LYS A 328 17.51 -41.53 -6.00
CA LYS A 328 17.92 -41.18 -4.62
C LYS A 328 16.82 -41.50 -3.62
N THR A 329 17.22 -41.78 -2.37
CA THR A 329 16.27 -42.03 -1.27
C THR A 329 15.49 -40.76 -0.91
N VAL A 330 14.26 -40.89 -0.41
CA VAL A 330 13.40 -39.75 -0.01
C VAL A 330 14.13 -38.79 0.92
N ARG A 331 14.84 -39.30 1.95
CA ARG A 331 15.59 -38.45 2.88
C ARG A 331 16.70 -37.65 2.19
N SER A 332 17.44 -38.28 1.28
CA SER A 332 18.51 -37.62 0.53
C SER A 332 17.93 -36.57 -0.41
N SER A 333 16.88 -36.92 -1.15
CA SER A 333 16.18 -36.02 -2.06
C SER A 333 15.57 -34.81 -1.35
N MET A 334 14.98 -34.97 -0.16
CA MET A 334 14.52 -33.86 0.66
C MET A 334 15.66 -32.91 1.02
N LYS A 335 16.77 -33.42 1.56
CA LYS A 335 17.93 -32.60 1.94
C LYS A 335 18.47 -31.81 0.75
N ILE A 336 18.69 -32.48 -0.39
CA ILE A 336 19.22 -31.86 -1.60
C ILE A 336 18.21 -30.86 -2.18
N GLY A 337 16.92 -31.19 -2.18
CA GLY A 337 15.84 -30.34 -2.65
C GLY A 337 15.83 -28.99 -1.95
N PHE A 338 15.82 -28.98 -0.61
CA PHE A 338 15.89 -27.74 0.17
C PHE A 338 17.20 -26.96 -0.04
N GLN A 339 18.33 -27.65 -0.12
CA GLN A 339 19.64 -26.99 -0.31
C GLN A 339 19.76 -26.31 -1.69
N LYS A 340 19.34 -26.98 -2.76
CA LYS A 340 19.42 -26.44 -4.12
C LYS A 340 18.35 -25.38 -4.39
N ALA A 341 17.15 -25.54 -3.83
CA ALA A 341 16.07 -24.57 -4.01
C ALA A 341 16.33 -23.24 -3.30
N LEU A 342 17.14 -23.21 -2.23
CA LEU A 342 17.37 -22.02 -1.40
C LEU A 342 17.80 -20.81 -2.23
N SER A 343 18.81 -20.97 -3.09
CA SER A 343 19.31 -19.84 -3.90
C SER A 343 18.21 -19.30 -4.81
N ALA A 344 17.51 -20.17 -5.55
CA ALA A 344 16.46 -19.74 -6.46
C ALA A 344 15.28 -19.07 -5.75
N ILE A 345 14.93 -19.51 -4.53
CA ILE A 345 13.87 -18.90 -3.72
C ILE A 345 14.27 -17.50 -3.24
N VAL A 346 15.49 -17.36 -2.71
CA VAL A 346 16.00 -16.07 -2.26
C VAL A 346 16.10 -15.12 -3.46
N ASP A 347 16.63 -15.60 -4.59
CA ASP A 347 16.82 -14.76 -5.76
C ASP A 347 15.50 -14.26 -6.37
N GLY A 348 14.50 -15.15 -6.45
CA GLY A 348 13.17 -14.79 -6.94
C GLY A 348 12.48 -13.73 -6.10
N ASN A 349 12.61 -13.81 -4.76
CA ASN A 349 11.92 -12.91 -3.84
C ASN A 349 12.64 -11.57 -3.61
N ILE A 350 13.96 -11.49 -3.78
CA ILE A 350 14.70 -10.21 -3.62
C ILE A 350 14.17 -9.15 -4.58
N THR A 351 13.88 -9.51 -5.83
CA THR A 351 13.37 -8.55 -6.82
C THR A 351 12.00 -7.99 -6.45
N THR A 352 11.11 -8.83 -5.92
CA THR A 352 9.80 -8.39 -5.42
C THR A 352 9.93 -7.52 -4.17
N LEU A 353 10.90 -7.82 -3.28
CA LEU A 353 11.22 -6.96 -2.14
C LEU A 353 11.78 -5.60 -2.55
N ILE A 354 12.58 -5.53 -3.63
CA ILE A 354 13.03 -4.25 -4.22
C ILE A 354 11.81 -3.44 -4.68
N ALA A 355 10.85 -4.05 -5.38
CA ALA A 355 9.64 -3.37 -5.81
C ALA A 355 8.81 -2.85 -4.61
N ALA A 356 8.63 -3.69 -3.58
CA ALA A 356 7.92 -3.30 -2.36
C ALA A 356 8.65 -2.19 -1.58
N LEU A 357 9.98 -2.18 -1.56
CA LEU A 357 10.76 -1.10 -0.94
C LEU A 357 10.56 0.22 -1.68
N VAL A 358 10.65 0.22 -3.02
CA VAL A 358 10.45 1.43 -3.83
C VAL A 358 9.02 1.95 -3.67
N LEU A 359 8.01 1.07 -3.67
CA LEU A 359 6.63 1.45 -3.39
C LEU A 359 6.45 2.02 -1.98
N SER A 360 7.16 1.50 -0.98
CA SER A 360 7.06 2.01 0.38
C SER A 360 7.65 3.42 0.53
N MET A 361 8.61 3.78 -0.34
CA MET A 361 9.27 5.09 -0.34
C MET A 361 8.59 6.12 -1.25
N LYS A 362 8.00 5.68 -2.36
CA LYS A 362 7.44 6.54 -3.42
C LYS A 362 5.94 6.38 -3.66
N GLY A 363 5.29 5.43 -3.01
CA GLY A 363 3.84 5.25 -3.08
C GLY A 363 3.12 6.17 -2.10
N SER A 364 1.98 6.71 -2.53
CA SER A 364 1.04 7.42 -1.66
C SER A 364 0.32 6.47 -0.69
N GLY A 365 -0.30 7.02 0.37
CA GLY A 365 -0.86 6.31 1.54
C GLY A 365 -1.32 4.85 1.31
N SER A 366 -2.34 4.64 0.48
CA SER A 366 -2.91 3.30 0.24
C SER A 366 -1.95 2.32 -0.47
N VAL A 367 -1.11 2.82 -1.37
CA VAL A 367 -0.07 2.05 -2.09
C VAL A 367 1.07 1.66 -1.15
N LYS A 368 1.42 2.54 -0.21
CA LYS A 368 2.40 2.24 0.84
C LYS A 368 1.93 1.09 1.73
N GLY A 369 0.64 1.06 2.12
CA GLY A 369 0.03 -0.06 2.84
C GLY A 369 0.06 -1.38 2.05
N PHE A 370 -0.19 -1.34 0.74
CA PHE A 370 0.01 -2.49 -0.14
C PHE A 370 1.46 -2.98 -0.16
N ALA A 371 2.42 -2.07 -0.27
CA ALA A 371 3.84 -2.39 -0.32
C ALA A 371 4.33 -3.07 0.96
N GLN A 372 3.90 -2.56 2.11
CA GLN A 372 4.19 -3.09 3.43
C GLN A 372 3.64 -4.51 3.62
N THR A 373 2.37 -4.73 3.27
CA THR A 373 1.73 -6.06 3.37
C THR A 373 2.35 -7.07 2.39
N LEU A 374 2.71 -6.64 1.18
CA LEU A 374 3.43 -7.45 0.20
C LEU A 374 4.82 -7.85 0.70
N ALA A 375 5.61 -6.90 1.22
CA ALA A 375 6.95 -7.18 1.76
C ALA A 375 6.88 -8.15 2.94
N LEU A 376 5.96 -7.92 3.88
CA LEU A 376 5.72 -8.82 5.01
C LEU A 376 5.35 -10.22 4.53
N GLY A 377 4.42 -10.33 3.57
CA GLY A 377 4.00 -11.60 2.98
C GLY A 377 5.17 -12.36 2.35
N ILE A 378 6.05 -11.68 1.62
CA ILE A 378 7.23 -12.32 1.02
C ILE A 378 8.16 -12.89 2.11
N VAL A 379 8.51 -12.11 3.12
CA VAL A 379 9.43 -12.55 4.19
C VAL A 379 8.84 -13.73 4.97
N VAL A 380 7.57 -13.64 5.38
CA VAL A 380 6.88 -14.68 6.13
C VAL A 380 6.70 -15.94 5.28
N SER A 381 6.44 -15.81 3.98
CA SER A 381 6.32 -16.96 3.07
C SER A 381 7.63 -17.71 2.90
N MET A 382 8.76 -16.99 2.76
CA MET A 382 10.09 -17.61 2.70
C MET A 382 10.41 -18.36 3.99
N PHE A 383 10.12 -17.77 5.14
CA PHE A 383 10.30 -18.41 6.44
C PHE A 383 9.45 -19.68 6.57
N THR A 384 8.15 -19.60 6.29
CA THR A 384 7.24 -20.75 6.38
C THR A 384 7.60 -21.88 5.40
N ALA A 385 8.05 -21.56 4.18
CA ALA A 385 8.50 -22.56 3.21
C ALA A 385 9.84 -23.21 3.61
N LEU A 386 10.84 -22.43 4.01
CA LEU A 386 12.20 -22.93 4.28
C LEU A 386 12.34 -23.57 5.67
N VAL A 387 11.55 -23.13 6.64
CA VAL A 387 11.62 -23.59 8.04
C VAL A 387 10.43 -24.49 8.37
N ILE A 388 9.20 -23.99 8.34
CA ILE A 388 8.02 -24.73 8.82
C ILE A 388 7.75 -25.95 7.94
N THR A 389 7.68 -25.77 6.61
CA THR A 389 7.42 -26.89 5.69
C THR A 389 8.51 -27.96 5.79
N LYS A 390 9.78 -27.55 5.95
CA LYS A 390 10.89 -28.47 6.16
C LYS A 390 10.74 -29.29 7.44
N LEU A 391 10.40 -28.63 8.56
CA LEU A 391 10.19 -29.30 9.85
C LEU A 391 9.02 -30.29 9.78
N VAL A 392 7.91 -29.89 9.17
CA VAL A 392 6.74 -30.76 8.98
C VAL A 392 7.11 -31.97 8.10
N LEU A 393 7.81 -31.77 6.98
CA LEU A 393 8.23 -32.87 6.12
C LEU A 393 9.20 -33.84 6.81
N ASP A 394 10.19 -33.32 7.52
CA ASP A 394 11.14 -34.16 8.28
C ASP A 394 10.42 -34.97 9.38
N ALA A 395 9.41 -34.38 10.01
CA ALA A 395 8.59 -35.04 11.01
C ALA A 395 7.70 -36.13 10.40
N LEU A 396 6.97 -35.82 9.32
CA LEU A 396 6.15 -36.79 8.59
C LEU A 396 6.98 -37.99 8.10
N TYR A 397 8.17 -37.74 7.56
CA TYR A 397 9.11 -38.79 7.16
C TYR A 397 9.55 -39.65 8.35
N ALA A 398 9.88 -39.04 9.49
CA ALA A 398 10.31 -39.74 10.70
C ALA A 398 9.18 -40.52 11.39
N LEU A 399 7.91 -40.12 11.19
CA LEU A 399 6.73 -40.83 11.68
C LEU A 399 6.42 -42.11 10.89
N GLY A 400 6.98 -42.27 9.68
CA GLY A 400 6.86 -43.50 8.88
C GLY A 400 6.46 -43.28 7.43
N LEU A 401 6.12 -42.04 7.03
CA LEU A 401 5.74 -41.72 5.65
C LEU A 401 6.98 -41.63 4.76
N LYS A 402 7.55 -42.79 4.43
CA LYS A 402 8.82 -42.91 3.69
C LYS A 402 8.65 -43.36 2.25
N ASP A 403 7.45 -43.77 1.87
CA ASP A 403 7.20 -44.32 0.54
C ASP A 403 7.33 -43.25 -0.54
N VAL A 404 8.14 -43.54 -1.57
CA VAL A 404 8.38 -42.65 -2.72
C VAL A 404 7.08 -42.22 -3.40
N LYS A 405 6.06 -43.10 -3.42
CA LYS A 405 4.73 -42.81 -3.99
C LYS A 405 4.05 -41.60 -3.32
N LEU A 406 4.25 -41.43 -2.01
CA LEU A 406 3.66 -40.33 -1.24
C LEU A 406 4.23 -38.96 -1.63
N PHE A 407 5.48 -38.90 -2.09
CA PHE A 407 6.14 -37.68 -2.56
C PHE A 407 5.94 -37.49 -4.08
N GLY A 408 5.86 -38.60 -4.80
CA GLY A 408 5.84 -38.59 -6.26
C GLY A 408 7.22 -38.42 -6.86
N VAL A 409 7.31 -38.73 -8.14
CA VAL A 409 8.55 -38.72 -8.92
C VAL A 409 8.33 -37.84 -10.13
N ALA A 410 9.34 -37.05 -10.50
CA ALA A 410 9.28 -36.25 -11.72
C ALA A 410 9.17 -37.19 -12.93
N LYS A 411 8.21 -36.94 -13.81
CA LYS A 411 8.08 -37.68 -15.06
C LYS A 411 8.95 -37.01 -16.11
N GLU A 412 9.75 -37.78 -16.84
CA GLU A 412 10.43 -37.27 -18.04
C GLU A 412 9.37 -36.79 -19.04
N ARG A 413 9.48 -35.52 -19.42
CA ARG A 413 8.60 -34.92 -20.43
C ARG A 413 9.32 -34.95 -21.77
N LYS A 414 8.58 -35.24 -22.83
CA LYS A 414 9.06 -35.04 -24.20
C LYS A 414 9.46 -33.58 -24.37
N LEU A 415 10.63 -33.35 -24.97
CA LEU A 415 11.16 -32.01 -25.20
C LEU A 415 10.18 -31.21 -26.07
N ILE A 416 9.76 -30.06 -25.57
CA ILE A 416 8.85 -29.16 -26.28
C ILE A 416 9.70 -28.11 -26.99
N ASN A 417 9.51 -27.95 -28.30
CA ASN A 417 10.25 -26.98 -29.09
C ASN A 417 9.62 -25.58 -29.01
N PHE A 418 9.86 -24.88 -27.89
CA PHE A 418 9.45 -23.49 -27.68
C PHE A 418 10.20 -22.53 -28.62
N LEU A 419 11.52 -22.72 -28.77
CA LEU A 419 12.34 -21.86 -29.64
C LEU A 419 11.93 -21.91 -31.11
N GLY A 420 11.40 -23.03 -31.59
CA GLY A 420 10.86 -23.15 -32.94
C GLY A 420 9.64 -22.26 -33.18
N LYS A 421 8.87 -21.97 -32.12
CA LYS A 421 7.66 -21.13 -32.19
C LYS A 421 7.89 -19.66 -31.86
N LYS A 422 9.13 -19.24 -31.57
CA LYS A 422 9.47 -17.86 -31.16
C LYS A 422 8.92 -16.77 -32.07
N LYS A 423 8.88 -17.01 -33.39
CA LYS A 423 8.33 -16.03 -34.36
C LYS A 423 6.84 -15.80 -34.13
N VAL A 424 6.07 -16.87 -33.92
CA VAL A 424 4.63 -16.78 -33.64
C VAL A 424 4.39 -16.05 -32.33
N CYS A 425 5.16 -16.40 -31.29
CA CYS A 425 5.07 -15.75 -29.99
C CYS A 425 5.37 -14.24 -30.08
N PHE A 426 6.45 -13.85 -30.76
CA PHE A 426 6.81 -12.44 -30.93
C PHE A 426 5.79 -11.66 -31.77
N ILE A 427 5.22 -12.27 -32.82
CA ILE A 427 4.19 -11.63 -33.64
C ILE A 427 2.91 -11.44 -32.83
N ALA A 428 2.45 -12.46 -32.11
CA ALA A 428 1.26 -12.38 -31.27
C ALA A 428 1.40 -11.29 -30.20
N SER A 429 2.53 -11.26 -29.50
CA SER A 429 2.89 -10.20 -28.54
C SER A 429 2.89 -8.82 -29.18
N GLY A 430 3.50 -8.69 -30.37
CA GLY A 430 3.55 -7.43 -31.10
C GLY A 430 2.15 -6.93 -31.51
N ILE A 431 1.26 -7.82 -31.95
CA ILE A 431 -0.13 -7.46 -32.31
C ILE A 431 -0.88 -6.92 -31.09
N ILE A 432 -0.75 -7.55 -29.92
CA ILE A 432 -1.43 -7.11 -28.71
C ILE A 432 -0.92 -5.72 -28.28
N ILE A 433 0.40 -5.53 -28.25
CA ILE A 433 1.01 -4.25 -27.85
C ILE A 433 0.61 -3.13 -28.82
N VAL A 434 0.76 -3.37 -30.13
CA VAL A 434 0.39 -2.39 -31.17
C VAL A 434 -1.11 -2.10 -31.14
N GLY A 435 -1.95 -3.14 -30.98
CA GLY A 435 -3.40 -2.98 -30.84
C GLY A 435 -3.78 -2.11 -29.64
N GLY A 436 -3.09 -2.28 -28.51
CA GLY A 436 -3.23 -1.40 -27.34
C GLY A 436 -2.86 0.05 -27.63
N LEU A 437 -1.69 0.29 -28.23
CA LEU A 437 -1.24 1.64 -28.60
C LEU A 437 -2.17 2.33 -29.61
N VAL A 438 -2.68 1.59 -30.59
CA VAL A 438 -3.69 2.08 -31.55
C VAL A 438 -4.98 2.43 -30.82
N THR A 439 -5.43 1.59 -29.90
CA THR A 439 -6.64 1.86 -29.10
C THR A 439 -6.47 3.10 -28.23
N MET A 440 -5.30 3.32 -27.62
CA MET A 440 -4.98 4.56 -26.91
C MET A 440 -5.08 5.78 -27.83
N GLY A 441 -4.54 5.68 -29.05
CA GLY A 441 -4.63 6.76 -30.04
C GLY A 441 -6.06 7.06 -30.49
N ILE A 442 -6.88 6.03 -30.72
CA ILE A 442 -8.30 6.16 -31.07
C ILE A 442 -9.07 6.81 -29.92
N ASN A 443 -8.87 6.36 -28.69
CA ASN A 443 -9.54 6.92 -27.51
C ASN A 443 -9.16 8.40 -27.30
N ALA A 444 -7.87 8.74 -27.43
CA ALA A 444 -7.39 10.11 -27.35
C ALA A 444 -8.00 11.00 -28.46
N GLY A 445 -8.01 10.52 -29.71
CA GLY A 445 -8.60 11.23 -30.83
C GLY A 445 -10.13 11.39 -30.77
N SER A 446 -10.80 10.52 -30.00
CA SER A 446 -12.26 10.57 -29.76
C SER A 446 -12.64 11.43 -28.55
N GLY A 447 -11.70 12.18 -27.96
CA GLY A 447 -11.95 13.02 -26.78
C GLY A 447 -12.04 12.27 -25.44
N LYS A 448 -11.87 10.94 -25.42
CA LYS A 448 -12.01 10.11 -24.21
C LYS A 448 -10.72 9.98 -23.38
N GLY A 449 -9.64 10.66 -23.81
CA GLY A 449 -8.28 10.48 -23.30
C GLY A 449 -7.65 9.14 -23.69
N ALA A 450 -6.32 9.06 -23.74
CA ALA A 450 -5.60 7.84 -24.13
C ALA A 450 -5.89 6.64 -23.21
N LEU A 451 -6.01 6.90 -21.91
CA LEU A 451 -6.40 5.97 -20.86
C LEU A 451 -7.52 6.61 -20.03
N ALA A 452 -8.29 5.79 -19.31
CA ALA A 452 -9.25 6.28 -18.32
C ALA A 452 -8.51 6.63 -17.04
N TYR A 453 -7.92 7.82 -16.94
CA TYR A 453 -7.19 8.22 -15.73
C TYR A 453 -8.16 8.46 -14.56
N SER A 454 -7.73 8.08 -13.35
CA SER A 454 -8.43 8.47 -12.13
C SER A 454 -8.21 9.96 -11.84
N LEU A 455 -9.00 10.51 -10.92
CA LEU A 455 -8.81 11.88 -10.46
C LEU A 455 -7.42 12.10 -9.85
N GLU A 456 -6.84 11.07 -9.23
CA GLU A 456 -5.49 11.12 -8.66
C GLU A 456 -4.41 11.44 -9.72
N PHE A 457 -4.73 11.29 -11.01
CA PHE A 457 -3.83 11.55 -12.14
C PHE A 457 -4.28 12.72 -13.02
N GLN A 458 -5.53 13.19 -12.88
CA GLN A 458 -6.11 14.27 -13.67
C GLN A 458 -6.35 15.56 -12.88
N GLY A 459 -6.53 15.47 -11.57
CA GLY A 459 -7.06 16.55 -10.74
C GLY A 459 -8.57 16.72 -10.95
N GLY A 460 -9.22 17.36 -9.99
CA GLY A 460 -10.65 17.66 -10.03
C GLY A 460 -11.40 17.16 -8.81
N THR A 461 -12.73 17.26 -8.88
CA THR A 461 -13.64 16.80 -7.83
C THR A 461 -14.44 15.60 -8.32
N SER A 462 -14.44 14.53 -7.53
CA SER A 462 -15.36 13.40 -7.61
C SER A 462 -16.52 13.65 -6.67
N THR A 463 -17.75 13.55 -7.15
CA THR A 463 -18.94 13.47 -6.31
C THR A 463 -19.60 12.13 -6.59
N THR A 464 -19.60 11.24 -5.59
CA THR A 464 -20.29 9.96 -5.66
C THR A 464 -21.68 10.13 -5.07
N VAL A 465 -22.70 9.82 -5.85
CA VAL A 465 -24.10 9.92 -5.45
C VAL A 465 -24.75 8.54 -5.59
N GLU A 466 -25.41 8.08 -4.54
CA GLU A 466 -26.25 6.88 -4.58
C GLU A 466 -27.68 7.27 -4.92
N PHE A 467 -28.10 6.99 -6.15
CA PHE A 467 -29.45 7.29 -6.61
C PHE A 467 -30.46 6.25 -6.12
N ASN A 468 -31.71 6.67 -5.94
CA ASN A 468 -32.79 5.79 -5.51
C ASN A 468 -33.11 4.69 -6.55
N GLU A 469 -32.83 4.95 -7.83
CA GLU A 469 -33.07 4.04 -8.94
C GLU A 469 -31.80 3.83 -9.77
N ASP A 470 -31.72 2.68 -10.42
CA ASP A 470 -30.58 2.30 -11.25
C ASP A 470 -30.63 3.00 -12.62
N MET A 471 -29.96 4.15 -12.75
CA MET A 471 -29.98 4.95 -13.99
C MET A 471 -29.08 4.35 -15.08
N SER A 472 -29.52 4.41 -16.33
CA SER A 472 -28.69 4.14 -17.51
C SER A 472 -27.72 5.30 -17.78
N ILE A 473 -26.68 5.05 -18.59
CA ILE A 473 -25.72 6.11 -18.98
C ILE A 473 -26.45 7.23 -19.73
N GLU A 474 -27.39 6.89 -20.61
CA GLU A 474 -28.17 7.89 -21.33
C GLU A 474 -29.03 8.76 -20.40
N GLU A 475 -29.60 8.19 -19.33
CA GLU A 475 -30.38 8.94 -18.34
C GLU A 475 -29.51 9.84 -17.47
N ILE A 476 -28.31 9.40 -17.13
CA ILE A 476 -27.32 10.21 -16.41
C ILE A 476 -26.92 11.42 -17.27
N ASP A 477 -26.61 11.18 -18.54
CA ASP A 477 -26.21 12.26 -19.46
C ASP A 477 -27.34 13.27 -19.70
N ALA A 478 -28.60 12.81 -19.76
CA ALA A 478 -29.75 13.67 -20.01
C ALA A 478 -30.22 14.46 -18.78
N ASN A 479 -30.12 13.87 -17.57
CA ASN A 479 -30.74 14.44 -16.37
C ASN A 479 -29.73 14.95 -15.35
N VAL A 480 -28.61 14.25 -15.13
CA VAL A 480 -27.65 14.57 -14.06
C VAL A 480 -26.62 15.59 -14.54
N ILE A 481 -26.04 15.39 -15.73
CA ILE A 481 -25.01 16.30 -16.28
C ILE A 481 -25.48 17.76 -16.35
N PRO A 482 -26.71 18.10 -16.81
CA PRO A 482 -27.14 19.50 -16.86
C PRO A 482 -27.19 20.18 -15.50
N VAL A 483 -27.65 19.48 -14.46
CA VAL A 483 -27.72 20.01 -13.08
C VAL A 483 -26.31 20.27 -12.53
N VAL A 484 -25.39 19.33 -12.79
CA VAL A 484 -23.99 19.47 -12.37
C VAL A 484 -23.32 20.63 -13.11
N ALA A 485 -23.54 20.75 -14.43
CA ALA A 485 -22.97 21.82 -15.27
C ALA A 485 -23.43 23.21 -14.81
N GLU A 486 -24.69 23.35 -14.41
CA GLU A 486 -25.26 24.60 -13.93
C GLU A 486 -24.52 25.12 -12.68
N ILE A 487 -24.25 24.24 -11.71
CA ILE A 487 -23.61 24.62 -10.44
C ILE A 487 -22.09 24.76 -10.59
N THR A 488 -21.46 23.81 -11.27
CA THR A 488 -20.00 23.76 -11.37
C THR A 488 -19.44 24.71 -12.44
N GLY A 489 -20.27 25.11 -13.42
CA GLY A 489 -19.82 25.82 -14.61
C GLY A 489 -18.77 25.01 -15.38
N ASP A 490 -18.86 23.68 -15.31
CA ASP A 490 -17.99 22.75 -16.02
C ASP A 490 -18.71 22.18 -17.24
N ASN A 491 -18.01 22.16 -18.37
CA ASN A 491 -18.51 21.60 -19.62
C ASN A 491 -17.89 20.23 -19.94
N ASP A 492 -16.88 19.80 -19.18
CA ASP A 492 -16.18 18.51 -19.35
C ASP A 492 -16.49 17.57 -18.18
N ILE A 493 -17.78 17.39 -17.91
CA ILE A 493 -18.26 16.51 -16.84
C ILE A 493 -18.17 15.06 -17.31
N GLN A 494 -17.46 14.23 -16.55
CA GLN A 494 -17.39 12.79 -16.81
C GLN A 494 -18.21 12.05 -15.77
N THR A 495 -19.09 11.17 -16.23
CA THR A 495 -19.88 10.32 -15.36
C THR A 495 -19.43 8.87 -15.50
N GLN A 496 -19.38 8.17 -14.37
CA GLN A 496 -19.09 6.74 -14.33
C GLN A 496 -20.10 6.06 -13.42
N LYS A 497 -20.93 5.21 -14.01
CA LYS A 497 -21.80 4.30 -13.25
C LYS A 497 -20.97 3.18 -12.65
N VAL A 498 -21.15 2.92 -11.36
CA VAL A 498 -20.52 1.78 -10.69
C VAL A 498 -21.29 0.51 -11.07
N ALA A 499 -20.58 -0.46 -11.64
CA ALA A 499 -21.22 -1.67 -12.17
C ALA A 499 -21.89 -2.50 -11.06
N GLY A 500 -23.22 -2.65 -11.17
CA GLY A 500 -24.03 -3.45 -10.24
C GLY A 500 -24.52 -2.69 -9.00
N THR A 501 -24.42 -1.36 -8.98
CA THR A 501 -24.98 -0.50 -7.92
C THR A 501 -25.71 0.69 -8.54
N ASN A 502 -26.48 1.42 -7.73
CA ASN A 502 -27.14 2.68 -8.13
C ASN A 502 -26.22 3.91 -7.96
N GLN A 503 -24.91 3.68 -7.79
CA GLN A 503 -23.96 4.75 -7.55
C GLN A 503 -23.45 5.30 -8.88
N VAL A 504 -23.44 6.63 -8.97
CA VAL A 504 -22.83 7.35 -10.09
C VAL A 504 -21.74 8.25 -9.52
N ILE A 505 -20.56 8.12 -10.10
CA ILE A 505 -19.41 8.98 -9.83
C ILE A 505 -19.43 10.09 -10.87
N ILE A 506 -19.55 11.32 -10.41
CA ILE A 506 -19.56 12.53 -11.23
C ILE A 506 -18.21 13.20 -11.04
N LYS A 507 -17.45 13.36 -12.12
CA LYS A 507 -16.15 14.02 -12.11
C LYS A 507 -16.24 15.37 -12.79
N THR A 508 -15.77 16.39 -12.09
CA THR A 508 -15.68 17.77 -12.58
C THR A 508 -14.28 18.31 -12.36
N LYS A 509 -14.02 19.52 -12.86
CA LYS A 509 -12.91 20.36 -12.40
C LYS A 509 -12.95 20.53 -10.87
N GLU A 510 -11.82 20.99 -10.33
CA GLU A 510 -11.65 21.25 -8.91
C GLU A 510 -12.70 22.25 -8.40
N LEU A 511 -13.41 21.87 -7.35
CA LEU A 511 -14.45 22.66 -6.69
C LEU A 511 -13.97 23.04 -5.28
N ASP A 512 -14.18 24.31 -4.93
CA ASP A 512 -14.05 24.79 -3.56
C ASP A 512 -15.20 24.26 -2.67
N LEU A 513 -15.09 24.49 -1.36
CA LEU A 513 -16.08 24.03 -0.37
C LEU A 513 -17.49 24.55 -0.69
N GLU A 514 -17.63 25.84 -1.00
CA GLU A 514 -18.91 26.49 -1.28
C GLU A 514 -19.63 25.86 -2.49
N ARG A 515 -18.89 25.60 -3.59
CA ARG A 515 -19.46 24.94 -4.78
C ARG A 515 -19.77 23.48 -4.54
N ARG A 516 -19.00 22.76 -3.72
CA ARG A 516 -19.30 21.37 -3.35
C ARG A 516 -20.60 21.28 -2.56
N GLU A 517 -20.79 22.14 -1.58
CA GLU A 517 -22.03 22.19 -0.79
C GLU A 517 -23.24 22.57 -1.67
N ALA A 518 -23.08 23.57 -2.53
CA ALA A 518 -24.12 23.94 -3.48
C ALA A 518 -24.49 22.77 -4.42
N LEU A 519 -23.50 22.00 -4.88
CA LEU A 519 -23.72 20.83 -5.73
C LEU A 519 -24.45 19.71 -4.97
N ASN A 520 -24.01 19.40 -3.74
CA ASN A 520 -24.62 18.37 -2.89
C ASN A 520 -26.08 18.70 -2.59
N ALA A 521 -26.36 19.94 -2.17
CA ALA A 521 -27.72 20.41 -1.91
C ALA A 521 -28.61 20.33 -3.16
N LYS A 522 -28.07 20.70 -4.34
CA LYS A 522 -28.85 20.67 -5.59
C LYS A 522 -29.15 19.25 -6.06
N LEU A 523 -28.20 18.33 -5.89
CA LEU A 523 -28.40 16.91 -6.21
C LEU A 523 -29.42 16.28 -5.26
N ALA A 524 -29.36 16.58 -3.96
CA ALA A 524 -30.34 16.14 -2.97
C ALA A 524 -31.76 16.66 -3.30
N GLU A 525 -31.88 17.94 -3.65
CA GLU A 525 -33.16 18.56 -4.04
C GLU A 525 -33.73 17.95 -5.33
N SER A 526 -32.90 17.80 -6.36
CA SER A 526 -33.36 17.43 -7.71
C SER A 526 -33.68 15.94 -7.85
N PHE A 527 -33.01 15.07 -7.09
CA PHE A 527 -33.11 13.62 -7.23
C PHE A 527 -33.58 12.89 -5.96
N GLY A 528 -33.86 13.63 -4.87
CA GLY A 528 -34.36 13.07 -3.62
C GLY A 528 -33.37 12.10 -2.95
N VAL A 529 -32.07 12.33 -3.14
CA VAL A 529 -31.00 11.54 -2.53
C VAL A 529 -30.64 12.14 -1.16
N ASP A 530 -30.25 11.29 -0.22
CA ASP A 530 -29.81 11.74 1.11
C ASP A 530 -28.44 12.42 0.97
N GLU A 531 -28.36 13.70 1.32
CA GLU A 531 -27.13 14.49 1.27
C GLU A 531 -25.98 13.81 2.03
N LYS A 532 -26.27 13.09 3.12
CA LYS A 532 -25.27 12.34 3.91
C LYS A 532 -24.68 11.13 3.20
N THR A 533 -25.30 10.69 2.11
CA THR A 533 -24.81 9.58 1.28
C THR A 533 -23.98 10.08 0.10
N ILE A 534 -23.96 11.39 -0.14
CA ILE A 534 -23.12 12.01 -1.16
C ILE A 534 -21.71 12.12 -0.59
N THR A 535 -20.75 11.47 -1.23
CA THR A 535 -19.34 11.60 -0.85
C THR A 535 -18.59 12.39 -1.91
N ALA A 536 -17.75 13.32 -1.46
CA ALA A 536 -16.88 14.08 -2.35
C ALA A 536 -15.41 13.70 -2.11
N GLU A 537 -14.65 13.56 -3.20
CA GLU A 537 -13.19 13.52 -3.18
C GLU A 537 -12.68 14.68 -4.05
N ASN A 538 -11.89 15.58 -3.47
CA ASN A 538 -11.26 16.67 -4.18
C ASN A 538 -9.75 16.43 -4.25
N ILE A 539 -9.14 16.61 -5.42
CA ILE A 539 -7.70 16.49 -5.61
C ILE A 539 -7.23 17.64 -6.50
N SER A 540 -6.29 18.43 -6.01
CA SER A 540 -5.72 19.52 -6.79
C SER A 540 -4.94 19.03 -8.01
N GLY A 541 -4.86 19.88 -9.03
CA GLY A 541 -4.05 19.61 -10.23
C GLY A 541 -2.55 19.41 -9.92
N ALA A 542 -2.04 20.11 -8.89
CA ALA A 542 -0.64 20.03 -8.46
C ALA A 542 -0.31 18.64 -7.88
N ILE A 543 -1.12 18.15 -6.94
CA ILE A 543 -0.98 16.79 -6.38
C ILE A 543 -1.08 15.75 -7.48
N SER A 544 -1.99 15.91 -8.42
CA SER A 544 -2.19 14.93 -9.49
C SER A 544 -1.00 14.85 -10.45
N ALA A 545 -0.38 15.99 -10.77
CA ALA A 545 0.85 16.03 -11.55
C ALA A 545 2.03 15.37 -10.82
N GLU A 546 2.15 15.60 -9.52
CA GLU A 546 3.17 15.01 -8.66
C GLU A 546 3.00 13.49 -8.55
N VAL A 547 1.81 13.01 -8.19
CA VAL A 547 1.47 11.58 -8.09
C VAL A 547 1.78 10.86 -9.40
N LYS A 548 1.43 11.46 -10.55
CA LYS A 548 1.74 10.91 -11.87
C LYS A 548 3.24 10.86 -12.13
N SER A 549 4.00 11.88 -11.73
CA SER A 549 5.46 11.91 -11.86
C SER A 549 6.11 10.84 -10.99
N ASP A 550 5.75 10.78 -9.72
CA ASP A 550 6.27 9.83 -8.75
C ASP A 550 5.93 8.38 -9.13
N ALA A 551 4.76 8.13 -9.71
CA ALA A 551 4.39 6.85 -10.30
C ALA A 551 5.41 6.39 -11.36
N VAL A 552 5.74 7.27 -12.31
CA VAL A 552 6.70 6.97 -13.39
C VAL A 552 8.09 6.76 -12.81
N VAL A 553 8.51 7.65 -11.90
CA VAL A 553 9.82 7.57 -11.24
C VAL A 553 9.97 6.29 -10.42
N ALA A 554 8.94 5.88 -9.67
CA ALA A 554 8.94 4.63 -8.89
C ALA A 554 9.14 3.42 -9.81
N VAL A 555 8.42 3.35 -10.93
CA VAL A 555 8.56 2.26 -11.91
C VAL A 555 9.98 2.22 -12.50
N LEU A 556 10.54 3.38 -12.85
CA LEU A 556 11.91 3.48 -13.37
C LEU A 556 12.95 3.05 -12.35
N ILE A 557 12.88 3.58 -11.11
CA ILE A 557 13.81 3.23 -10.03
C ILE A 557 13.73 1.74 -9.73
N ALA A 558 12.53 1.18 -9.56
CA ALA A 558 12.36 -0.26 -9.31
C ALA A 558 12.96 -1.10 -10.45
N THR A 559 12.71 -0.72 -11.70
CA THR A 559 13.24 -1.41 -12.88
C THR A 559 14.77 -1.38 -12.91
N VAL A 560 15.39 -0.23 -12.63
CA VAL A 560 16.85 -0.08 -12.57
C VAL A 560 17.46 -0.88 -11.42
N CYS A 561 16.87 -0.84 -10.23
CA CYS A 561 17.34 -1.62 -9.08
C CYS A 561 17.25 -3.13 -9.35
N MET A 562 16.15 -3.60 -9.94
CA MET A 562 16.01 -5.01 -10.35
C MET A 562 17.04 -5.40 -11.42
N LEU A 563 17.34 -4.50 -12.35
CA LEU A 563 18.37 -4.66 -13.37
C LEU A 563 19.76 -4.85 -12.76
N ILE A 564 20.15 -3.96 -11.86
CA ILE A 564 21.43 -4.03 -11.14
C ILE A 564 21.53 -5.36 -10.41
N TYR A 565 20.47 -5.76 -9.71
CA TYR A 565 20.42 -7.04 -9.01
C TYR A 565 20.63 -8.23 -9.97
N ILE A 566 19.88 -8.32 -11.07
CA ILE A 566 20.02 -9.42 -12.05
C ILE A 566 21.42 -9.42 -12.68
N TRP A 567 21.96 -8.25 -13.02
CA TRP A 567 23.29 -8.14 -13.62
C TRP A 567 24.37 -8.67 -12.68
N VAL A 568 24.36 -8.25 -11.41
CA VAL A 568 25.28 -8.75 -10.38
C VAL A 568 25.09 -10.25 -10.15
N ARG A 569 23.85 -10.72 -10.13
CA ARG A 569 23.52 -12.12 -9.83
C ARG A 569 23.94 -13.09 -10.93
N PHE A 570 23.65 -12.77 -12.19
CA PHE A 570 23.88 -13.66 -13.32
C PHE A 570 25.23 -13.45 -14.02
N LYS A 571 25.95 -12.36 -13.72
CA LYS A 571 27.28 -12.03 -14.27
C LYS A 571 27.38 -12.03 -15.80
N ASP A 572 26.23 -12.03 -16.49
CA ASP A 572 26.11 -12.04 -17.93
C ASP A 572 24.95 -11.10 -18.32
N VAL A 573 25.33 -10.02 -19.01
CA VAL A 573 24.44 -8.94 -19.40
C VAL A 573 23.27 -9.43 -20.28
N ARG A 574 23.43 -10.56 -20.98
CA ARG A 574 22.40 -11.12 -21.86
C ARG A 574 21.19 -11.62 -21.08
N PHE A 575 21.40 -12.14 -19.87
CA PHE A 575 20.29 -12.52 -18.99
C PHE A 575 19.56 -11.27 -18.51
N ALA A 576 20.29 -10.24 -18.07
CA ALA A 576 19.69 -8.98 -17.61
C ALA A 576 18.85 -8.31 -18.71
N THR A 577 19.39 -8.14 -19.91
CA THR A 577 18.67 -7.49 -21.02
C THR A 577 17.48 -8.30 -21.53
N SER A 578 17.57 -9.63 -21.53
CA SER A 578 16.47 -10.51 -21.93
C SER A 578 15.33 -10.50 -20.89
N ALA A 579 15.66 -10.47 -19.60
CA ALA A 579 14.67 -10.31 -18.54
C ALA A 579 13.94 -8.97 -18.69
N VAL A 580 14.67 -7.86 -18.88
CA VAL A 580 14.03 -6.54 -19.03
C VAL A 580 13.14 -6.46 -20.24
N ALA A 581 13.57 -6.99 -21.39
CA ALA A 581 12.72 -6.99 -22.57
C ALA A 581 11.41 -7.78 -22.36
N ALA A 582 11.44 -8.88 -21.59
CA ALA A 582 10.25 -9.61 -21.20
C ALA A 582 9.37 -8.81 -20.20
N LEU A 583 9.99 -8.11 -19.24
CA LEU A 583 9.25 -7.26 -18.30
C LEU A 583 8.57 -6.08 -18.98
N LEU A 584 9.27 -5.38 -19.89
CA LEU A 584 8.70 -4.30 -20.69
C LEU A 584 7.55 -4.82 -21.54
N HIS A 585 7.68 -6.01 -22.13
CA HIS A 585 6.58 -6.66 -22.82
C HIS A 585 5.36 -6.84 -21.90
N ASP A 586 5.54 -7.36 -20.69
CA ASP A 586 4.42 -7.61 -19.78
C ASP A 586 3.73 -6.33 -19.32
N VAL A 587 4.50 -5.29 -19.00
CA VAL A 587 3.99 -3.95 -18.67
C VAL A 587 3.19 -3.38 -19.85
N LEU A 588 3.70 -3.49 -21.08
CA LEU A 588 3.02 -2.99 -22.28
C LEU A 588 1.73 -3.76 -22.61
N VAL A 589 1.70 -5.08 -22.39
CA VAL A 589 0.48 -5.88 -22.56
C VAL A 589 -0.59 -5.50 -21.54
N VAL A 590 -0.19 -5.27 -20.29
CA VAL A 590 -1.12 -4.83 -19.24
C VAL A 590 -1.60 -3.41 -19.53
N LEU A 591 -0.72 -2.51 -19.99
CA LEU A 591 -1.09 -1.17 -20.42
C LEU A 591 -2.07 -1.20 -21.60
N ALA A 592 -1.84 -2.08 -22.57
CA ALA A 592 -2.77 -2.32 -23.67
C ALA A 592 -4.15 -2.77 -23.16
N PHE A 593 -4.19 -3.63 -22.13
CA PHE A 593 -5.43 -4.02 -21.49
C PHE A 593 -6.15 -2.83 -20.82
N TYR A 594 -5.45 -1.97 -20.08
CA TYR A 594 -6.04 -0.75 -19.52
C TYR A 594 -6.66 0.15 -20.60
N ALA A 595 -5.98 0.29 -21.74
CA ALA A 595 -6.47 1.09 -22.86
C ALA A 595 -7.76 0.52 -23.49
N VAL A 596 -7.82 -0.80 -23.65
CA VAL A 596 -8.95 -1.50 -24.28
C VAL A 596 -10.13 -1.65 -23.32
N ALA A 597 -9.88 -2.10 -22.09
CA ALA A 597 -10.91 -2.38 -21.11
C ALA A 597 -11.41 -1.12 -20.39
N ARG A 598 -10.73 0.03 -20.56
CA ARG A 598 -11.06 1.30 -19.92
C ARG A 598 -11.18 1.20 -18.39
N VAL A 599 -10.37 0.32 -17.79
CA VAL A 599 -10.20 0.27 -16.33
C VAL A 599 -9.50 1.55 -15.87
N SER A 600 -9.92 2.08 -14.73
CA SER A 600 -9.37 3.31 -14.16
C SER A 600 -7.86 3.20 -13.89
N VAL A 601 -7.08 4.18 -14.35
CA VAL A 601 -5.63 4.28 -14.15
C VAL A 601 -5.37 5.28 -13.03
N GLY A 602 -5.17 4.75 -11.83
CA GLY A 602 -4.88 5.51 -10.62
C GLY A 602 -3.76 4.93 -9.76
N ASN A 603 -3.82 5.14 -8.45
CA ASN A 603 -2.82 4.62 -7.52
C ASN A 603 -2.70 3.08 -7.53
N THR A 604 -3.84 2.39 -7.71
CA THR A 604 -3.89 0.92 -7.83
C THR A 604 -3.21 0.39 -9.09
N PHE A 605 -3.15 1.18 -10.17
CA PHE A 605 -2.42 0.83 -11.39
C PHE A 605 -0.93 0.69 -11.13
N ILE A 606 -0.35 1.58 -10.30
CA ILE A 606 1.09 1.55 -9.96
C ILE A 606 1.42 0.29 -9.18
N ALA A 607 0.63 0.00 -8.15
CA ALA A 607 0.75 -1.22 -7.36
C ALA A 607 0.64 -2.45 -8.26
N CYS A 608 -0.33 -2.48 -9.18
CA CYS A 608 -0.51 -3.57 -10.13
C CYS A 608 0.71 -3.76 -11.05
N MET A 609 1.19 -2.68 -11.67
CA MET A 609 2.34 -2.73 -12.58
C MET A 609 3.59 -3.26 -11.88
N LEU A 610 3.94 -2.72 -10.72
CA LEU A 610 5.13 -3.15 -9.99
C LEU A 610 5.02 -4.58 -9.45
N THR A 611 3.82 -4.98 -9.05
CA THR A 611 3.54 -6.37 -8.67
C THR A 611 3.74 -7.32 -9.85
N ILE A 612 3.27 -6.95 -11.04
CA ILE A 612 3.44 -7.77 -12.25
C ILE A 612 4.91 -7.87 -12.63
N VAL A 613 5.67 -6.77 -12.52
CA VAL A 613 7.11 -6.78 -12.78
C VAL A 613 7.83 -7.73 -11.81
N GLY A 614 7.57 -7.64 -10.50
CA GLY A 614 8.15 -8.54 -9.50
C GLY A 614 7.68 -9.99 -9.66
N TYR A 615 6.44 -10.20 -10.07
CA TYR A 615 5.90 -11.54 -10.30
C TYR A 615 6.52 -12.23 -11.54
N SER A 616 6.55 -11.52 -12.68
CA SER A 616 7.04 -12.07 -13.96
C SER A 616 8.53 -12.37 -13.92
N ILE A 617 9.30 -11.51 -13.25
CA ILE A 617 10.75 -11.67 -13.16
C ILE A 617 11.14 -12.94 -12.39
N ASN A 618 10.37 -13.33 -11.37
CA ASN A 618 10.61 -14.53 -10.59
C ASN A 618 10.59 -15.78 -11.48
N ALA A 619 9.55 -15.97 -12.31
CA ALA A 619 9.49 -17.09 -13.26
C ALA A 619 10.64 -17.07 -14.29
N THR A 620 11.05 -15.87 -14.73
CA THR A 620 12.18 -15.66 -15.63
C THR A 620 13.52 -16.09 -15.00
N ILE A 621 13.81 -15.67 -13.77
CA ILE A 621 15.02 -16.01 -13.00
C ILE A 621 15.16 -17.54 -12.87
N VAL A 622 14.04 -18.22 -12.64
CA VAL A 622 13.98 -19.68 -12.53
C VAL A 622 14.37 -20.39 -13.82
N ILE A 623 13.86 -19.92 -14.96
CA ILE A 623 14.20 -20.48 -16.27
C ILE A 623 15.68 -20.22 -16.57
N PHE A 624 16.19 -19.03 -16.23
CA PHE A 624 17.58 -18.68 -16.42
C PHE A 624 18.54 -19.50 -15.57
N ASP A 625 18.22 -19.72 -14.30
CA ASP A 625 18.99 -20.60 -13.42
C ASP A 625 19.06 -22.02 -14.00
N ARG A 626 17.94 -22.53 -14.54
CA ARG A 626 17.93 -23.85 -15.20
C ARG A 626 18.67 -23.87 -16.54
N ILE A 627 18.65 -22.78 -17.31
CA ILE A 627 19.49 -22.66 -18.52
C ILE A 627 20.95 -22.72 -18.12
N ARG A 628 21.36 -22.00 -17.07
CA ARG A 628 22.73 -22.01 -16.55
C ARG A 628 23.15 -23.39 -16.05
N GLU A 629 22.34 -24.05 -15.21
CA GLU A 629 22.61 -25.40 -14.69
C GLU A 629 22.78 -26.41 -15.84
N ASN A 630 21.91 -26.37 -16.86
CA ASN A 630 22.00 -27.29 -18.00
C ASN A 630 23.17 -26.95 -18.93
N MET A 631 23.57 -25.68 -19.03
CA MET A 631 24.76 -25.27 -19.80
C MET A 631 26.07 -25.76 -19.17
N GLU A 632 26.18 -25.73 -17.84
CA GLU A 632 27.37 -26.26 -17.14
C GLU A 632 27.54 -27.77 -17.38
N ASN A 633 26.43 -28.48 -17.60
CA ASN A 633 26.40 -29.91 -17.92
C ASN A 633 26.39 -30.22 -19.42
N MET A 634 26.48 -29.20 -20.27
CA MET A 634 26.39 -29.32 -21.74
C MET A 634 27.66 -29.97 -22.31
N LYS A 635 27.51 -31.00 -23.12
CA LYS A 635 28.63 -31.64 -23.85
C LYS A 635 28.87 -30.90 -25.17
N LYS A 636 30.09 -31.01 -25.73
CA LYS A 636 30.46 -30.37 -27.03
C LYS A 636 29.52 -30.68 -28.21
N LYS A 637 28.75 -31.77 -28.15
CA LYS A 637 27.82 -32.19 -29.21
C LYS A 637 26.39 -31.66 -29.02
N ASP A 638 26.09 -31.08 -27.86
CA ASP A 638 24.73 -30.63 -27.55
C ASP A 638 24.48 -29.27 -28.22
N ALA A 639 23.34 -29.13 -28.90
CA ALA A 639 22.95 -27.88 -29.52
C ALA A 639 22.32 -26.93 -28.48
N LEU A 640 22.72 -25.65 -28.52
CA LEU A 640 22.30 -24.65 -27.54
C LEU A 640 20.76 -24.48 -27.48
N ASP A 641 20.09 -24.62 -28.63
CA ASP A 641 18.62 -24.57 -28.72
C ASP A 641 17.95 -25.74 -27.99
N THR A 642 18.54 -26.93 -28.09
CA THR A 642 18.08 -28.14 -27.39
C THR A 642 18.22 -27.96 -25.88
N VAL A 643 19.32 -27.38 -25.42
CA VAL A 643 19.54 -27.07 -23.99
C VAL A 643 18.49 -26.09 -23.47
N VAL A 644 18.24 -24.99 -24.18
CA VAL A 644 17.23 -24.00 -23.78
C VAL A 644 15.82 -24.59 -23.76
N ASN A 645 15.43 -25.33 -24.81
CA ASN A 645 14.11 -25.99 -24.86
C ASN A 645 13.96 -27.03 -23.73
N ALA A 646 15.02 -27.77 -23.41
CA ALA A 646 15.04 -28.71 -22.28
C ALA A 646 14.86 -27.98 -20.95
N SER A 647 15.58 -26.88 -20.72
CA SER A 647 15.45 -26.06 -19.51
C SER A 647 14.02 -25.54 -19.32
N ILE A 648 13.41 -24.97 -20.37
CA ILE A 648 12.02 -24.49 -20.32
C ILE A 648 11.05 -25.65 -20.07
N THR A 649 11.23 -26.78 -20.74
CA THR A 649 10.35 -27.96 -20.57
C THR A 649 10.41 -28.52 -19.14
N GLN A 650 11.58 -28.52 -18.53
CA GLN A 650 11.80 -29.00 -17.16
C GLN A 650 11.15 -28.09 -16.12
N THR A 651 11.20 -26.77 -16.32
CA THR A 651 10.59 -25.79 -15.39
C THR A 651 9.10 -25.55 -15.64
N LEU A 652 8.56 -25.95 -16.79
CA LEU A 652 7.19 -25.64 -17.21
C LEU A 652 6.11 -25.98 -16.18
N SER A 653 6.17 -27.17 -15.55
CA SER A 653 5.16 -27.57 -14.55
C SER A 653 5.16 -26.62 -13.36
N ARG A 654 6.36 -26.20 -12.95
CA ARG A 654 6.54 -25.26 -11.86
C ARG A 654 5.96 -23.90 -12.26
N SER A 655 6.38 -23.33 -13.38
CA SER A 655 5.87 -22.04 -13.86
C SER A 655 4.34 -22.01 -14.00
N ILE A 656 3.73 -23.10 -14.47
CA ILE A 656 2.26 -23.21 -14.56
C ILE A 656 1.64 -23.25 -13.16
N TYR A 657 2.16 -24.05 -12.24
CA TYR A 657 1.54 -24.20 -10.92
C TYR A 657 1.66 -22.95 -10.07
N THR A 658 2.79 -22.24 -10.14
CA THR A 658 3.01 -20.97 -9.43
C THR A 658 2.09 -19.86 -9.97
N SER A 659 1.89 -19.84 -11.29
CA SER A 659 0.94 -18.94 -11.96
C SER A 659 -0.49 -19.29 -11.62
N LEU A 660 -0.83 -20.57 -11.60
CA LEU A 660 -2.17 -21.04 -11.31
C LEU A 660 -2.58 -20.75 -9.87
N THR A 661 -1.73 -21.01 -8.86
CA THR A 661 -2.09 -20.73 -7.46
C THR A 661 -2.29 -19.24 -7.21
N THR A 662 -1.43 -18.40 -7.78
CA THR A 662 -1.55 -16.95 -7.69
C THR A 662 -2.79 -16.46 -8.42
N PHE A 663 -3.03 -16.95 -9.64
CA PHE A 663 -4.21 -16.63 -10.43
C PHE A 663 -5.51 -17.03 -9.73
N ILE A 664 -5.58 -18.21 -9.10
CA ILE A 664 -6.76 -18.66 -8.33
C ILE A 664 -7.10 -17.66 -7.23
N MET A 665 -6.11 -17.20 -6.45
CA MET A 665 -6.36 -16.23 -5.37
C MET A 665 -6.94 -14.93 -5.92
N VAL A 666 -6.34 -14.40 -6.98
CA VAL A 666 -6.77 -13.13 -7.59
C VAL A 666 -8.11 -13.29 -8.30
N ALA A 667 -8.38 -14.42 -8.94
CA ALA A 667 -9.65 -14.68 -9.62
C ALA A 667 -10.83 -14.78 -8.64
N VAL A 668 -10.64 -15.46 -7.50
CA VAL A 668 -11.67 -15.52 -6.45
C VAL A 668 -11.90 -14.12 -5.87
N LEU A 669 -10.84 -13.34 -5.67
CA LEU A 669 -10.92 -11.96 -5.24
C LEU A 669 -11.67 -11.07 -6.25
N TYR A 670 -11.44 -11.26 -7.55
CA TYR A 670 -12.18 -10.55 -8.60
C TYR A 670 -13.68 -10.91 -8.63
N VAL A 671 -14.02 -12.19 -8.42
CA VAL A 671 -15.43 -12.63 -8.45
C VAL A 671 -16.20 -12.10 -7.24
N LEU A 672 -15.59 -12.10 -6.06
CA LEU A 672 -16.27 -11.83 -4.79
C LEU A 672 -16.00 -10.45 -4.19
N GLY A 673 -14.92 -9.77 -4.59
CA GLY A 673 -14.53 -8.48 -4.04
C GLY A 673 -15.43 -7.34 -4.48
N VAL A 674 -15.32 -6.20 -3.79
CA VAL A 674 -16.00 -4.94 -4.14
C VAL A 674 -15.41 -4.31 -5.41
N ALA A 675 -16.09 -3.34 -6.01
CA ALA A 675 -15.71 -2.72 -7.29
C ALA A 675 -14.24 -2.25 -7.35
N SER A 676 -13.79 -1.53 -6.33
CA SER A 676 -12.41 -1.03 -6.21
C SER A 676 -11.35 -2.16 -6.17
N ILE A 677 -11.68 -3.30 -5.58
CA ILE A 677 -10.81 -4.50 -5.62
C ILE A 677 -10.82 -5.12 -7.00
N LYS A 678 -11.97 -5.17 -7.69
CA LYS A 678 -12.07 -5.75 -9.04
C LYS A 678 -11.22 -4.98 -10.04
N GLU A 679 -11.20 -3.65 -9.95
CA GLU A 679 -10.36 -2.77 -10.76
C GLU A 679 -8.86 -3.06 -10.57
N PHE A 680 -8.45 -3.49 -9.37
CA PHE A 680 -7.10 -3.95 -9.10
C PHE A 680 -6.84 -5.40 -9.56
N ALA A 681 -7.78 -6.31 -9.30
CA ALA A 681 -7.61 -7.74 -9.51
C ALA A 681 -7.60 -8.13 -11.00
N LEU A 682 -8.43 -7.50 -11.83
CA LEU A 682 -8.56 -7.86 -13.24
C LEU A 682 -7.28 -7.59 -14.06
N PRO A 683 -6.65 -6.40 -14.00
CA PRO A 683 -5.36 -6.17 -14.65
C PRO A 683 -4.26 -7.08 -14.10
N LEU A 684 -4.30 -7.40 -12.80
CA LEU A 684 -3.34 -8.32 -12.19
C LEU A 684 -3.47 -9.75 -12.74
N MET A 685 -4.70 -10.23 -12.97
CA MET A 685 -4.95 -11.51 -13.65
C MET A 685 -4.34 -11.54 -15.05
N VAL A 686 -4.53 -10.47 -15.83
CA VAL A 686 -3.93 -10.34 -17.18
C VAL A 686 -2.41 -10.36 -17.07
N GLY A 687 -1.84 -9.64 -16.11
CA GLY A 687 -0.40 -9.60 -15.85
C GLY A 687 0.18 -10.96 -15.45
N ILE A 688 -0.47 -11.72 -14.58
CA ILE A 688 -0.03 -13.07 -14.19
C ILE A 688 -0.04 -14.02 -15.39
N VAL A 689 -1.09 -13.98 -16.22
CA VAL A 689 -1.17 -14.80 -17.44
C VAL A 689 -0.10 -14.39 -18.44
N CYS A 690 0.10 -13.08 -18.64
CA CYS A 690 1.13 -12.55 -19.52
C CYS A 690 2.53 -12.92 -19.05
N GLY A 691 2.84 -12.77 -17.76
CA GLY A 691 4.13 -13.15 -17.17
C GLY A 691 4.42 -14.64 -17.25
N ALA A 692 3.40 -15.48 -17.06
CA ALA A 692 3.52 -16.92 -17.28
C ALA A 692 3.85 -17.25 -18.75
N TYR A 693 3.22 -16.55 -19.68
CA TYR A 693 3.47 -16.69 -21.11
C TYR A 693 4.85 -16.15 -21.51
N SER A 694 5.24 -14.96 -21.05
CA SER A 694 6.48 -14.29 -21.43
C SER A 694 7.71 -15.05 -20.91
N SER A 695 7.68 -15.49 -19.65
CA SER A 695 8.76 -16.29 -19.07
C SER A 695 9.03 -17.57 -19.87
N VAL A 696 7.98 -18.28 -20.30
CA VAL A 696 8.10 -19.55 -21.05
C VAL A 696 8.42 -19.33 -22.54
N CYS A 697 7.75 -18.39 -23.20
CA CYS A 697 7.77 -18.28 -24.67
C CYS A 697 8.70 -17.17 -25.20
N ILE A 698 8.97 -16.13 -24.40
CA ILE A 698 9.70 -14.94 -24.84
C ILE A 698 11.12 -14.95 -24.27
N THR A 699 11.26 -15.06 -22.95
CA THR A 699 12.52 -14.80 -22.25
C THR A 699 13.65 -15.72 -22.71
N GLY A 700 13.43 -17.04 -22.73
CA GLY A 700 14.43 -17.99 -23.22
C GLY A 700 14.78 -17.81 -24.70
N ALA A 701 13.82 -17.37 -25.52
CA ALA A 701 14.03 -17.10 -26.94
C ALA A 701 14.85 -15.83 -27.20
N LEU A 702 14.60 -14.76 -26.43
CA LEU A 702 15.38 -13.52 -26.48
C LEU A 702 16.83 -13.77 -26.10
N TRP A 703 17.05 -14.48 -24.98
CA TRP A 703 18.39 -14.82 -24.53
C TRP A 703 19.15 -15.66 -25.57
N TYR A 704 18.50 -16.67 -26.15
CA TYR A 704 19.08 -17.51 -27.21
C TYR A 704 19.50 -16.68 -28.44
N LEU A 705 18.64 -15.74 -28.88
CA LEU A 705 18.94 -14.87 -30.02
C LEU A 705 20.11 -13.93 -29.75
N MET A 706 20.17 -13.35 -28.56
CA MET A 706 21.29 -12.48 -28.17
C MET A 706 22.61 -13.26 -28.12
N LYS A 707 22.60 -14.45 -27.52
CA LYS A 707 23.80 -15.30 -27.44
C LYS A 707 24.29 -15.75 -28.81
N THR A 708 23.40 -16.15 -29.72
CA THR A 708 23.78 -16.62 -31.06
C THR A 708 24.19 -15.50 -32.03
N ARG A 709 23.67 -14.27 -31.88
CA ARG A 709 24.07 -13.12 -32.72
C ARG A 709 25.44 -12.54 -32.34
N MET A 710 25.82 -12.56 -31.06
CA MET A 710 27.14 -12.07 -30.63
C MET A 710 28.27 -13.03 -30.99
N VAL A 711 28.06 -14.35 -30.88
CA VAL A 711 29.03 -15.36 -31.34
C VAL A 711 29.33 -15.25 -32.84
N LYS A 712 28.34 -14.84 -33.65
CA LYS A 712 28.52 -14.54 -35.07
C LYS A 712 29.24 -13.21 -35.38
N LYS A 713 29.43 -12.34 -34.39
CA LYS A 713 30.20 -11.08 -34.52
C LYS A 713 31.64 -11.23 -34.04
N GLU A 714 31.91 -12.22 -33.17
CA GLU A 714 33.25 -12.54 -32.64
C GLU A 714 33.99 -13.60 -33.48
N GLN A 715 33.28 -14.28 -34.38
CA GLN A 715 33.80 -15.08 -35.50
C GLN A 715 33.77 -14.25 -36.77
#